data_AF-A0A938SMQ8-F1
#
_entry.id   AF-A0A938SMQ8-F1
#
_cell.length_a   1.000
_cell.length_b   1.000
_cell.length_c   1.000
_cell.angle_alpha   90.00
_cell.angle_beta   90.00
_cell.angle_gamma   90.00
#
_symmetry.space_group_name_H-M   'P 1'
#
loop_
_entity.id
_entity.type
_entity.pdbx_description
1 polymer ?
#
loop_
_entity_poly.entity_id
_entity_poly.type
_entity_poly.pdbx_seq_one_letter_code
_entity_poly.pdbx_strand_id
1 'polypeptide(L)'
;MKQHNCPACGKPVQLTTEMAGQTIRCPHCQKKLTVPRAKGKATPPPPPVASAAHEAKAAESFAFVEDDVSTVEKYRRRRKSRLPLVVILFVTASLAVAAVFLAPLLTNRGTPALKPMGDIVVTEGRKAAFRLQLTDPRRWENRVIFELTASPPGASLDRQSGEFAWTPEEKDGPGDFQVTARVSVKGTEQKSSVQTYRIQVLEQNRKPTVEIPSDVTVTDGETLRIVIRATDPDEPRVPLVYTLAKGPAGAEVDAKTGELTWTADAAAAGENVEFAVRVREDSPEGLQAIARFPVTVVARVRPVDRLVATLREQGAKTAIVPGTFVHAFKGTGLTLLIDGRETRVIEYESDDAARRDVVQLVTHRNRFEMPATPESWAGPLRYFHNRDLIVVYAGLDPDFTENLVRWLGEPLESSAKRLPAPAEPAPAEPAPAEPEPAQEPPDRFSTDQTAQLLELYENGQLFRTRQYQALRAIFADRFQREQAEAIEAVINVDDKELSQWLDDHQEIKEEFYRAIDPAVDNVPEVLRLFGKLRREFPDHMVPYANLAIAVAITWDNPNAVNVHAGPMQQGKAIQPQPVCDAMGNFKYYVDAEPAMQGRIRYLPWEFLIHIVNHTTPVEERQWAMQTYLGRRAMFGSCYKDVPYDHGMLDSNNQTGKIHGQPYTLPNLLRLGGVCAHQADFATRVGKCLGVPAAYNSGESRFGEHHAWVMWVELNSVTPQGIGFTLESYGRYRGDHYYVGNLREPQSGKPITDRQLELHLHTIGVSPLAKRQADMVMTAFPFLAEKASMDVVKRFLFLRDTLELCPGNQAAWSALARMSSDPLVRKKHRKDMLAILDQLFVTFARFPDFTWTIFDDLIAFEEAIKQRIGYYERLVTLYELQGRPDLACEARLRLADMLVENAQTNDAIQGLAFSIMKFPEEGRYVPRMLDKLEALSGNDDGARQQLLTFYQTFLPRIPTKRGDRPSPYCIEMYERAIKRFQEAGQSQLVQVLSAQLALIRAGTSGS
;
A
#
# COMPACT_ATOMS: atom_id res chain seq x y z
N MET A 1 27.64 39.30 22.01
CA MET A 1 28.25 40.64 21.81
C MET A 1 29.72 40.47 21.48
N LYS A 2 30.33 41.41 20.75
CA LYS A 2 31.79 41.58 20.65
C LYS A 2 32.11 43.06 20.84
N GLN A 3 33.21 43.38 21.53
CA GLN A 3 33.75 44.75 21.52
C GLN A 3 34.35 45.01 20.13
N HIS A 4 34.09 46.19 19.57
CA HIS A 4 34.65 46.61 18.30
C HIS A 4 35.08 48.06 18.39
N ASN A 5 36.35 48.34 18.06
CA ASN A 5 36.85 49.72 18.08
C ASN A 5 36.23 50.51 16.92
N CYS A 6 35.83 51.76 17.21
CA CYS A 6 35.32 52.67 16.18
C CYS A 6 36.47 53.13 15.28
N PRO A 7 36.43 52.88 13.95
CA PRO A 7 37.55 53.19 13.06
C PRO A 7 37.86 54.69 12.96
N ALA A 8 36.91 55.56 13.35
CA ALA A 8 37.08 57.01 13.31
C ALA A 8 37.61 57.65 14.61
N CYS A 9 37.80 56.89 15.70
CA CYS A 9 38.34 57.42 16.96
C CYS A 9 39.06 56.40 17.87
N GLY A 10 39.23 55.15 17.43
CA GLY A 10 39.94 54.08 18.17
C GLY A 10 39.21 53.51 19.39
N LYS A 11 38.26 54.24 20.00
CA LYS A 11 37.57 53.81 21.23
C LYS A 11 36.65 52.59 21.01
N PRO A 12 36.57 51.65 21.97
CA PRO A 12 35.72 50.48 21.89
C PRO A 12 34.23 50.86 21.95
N VAL A 13 33.42 50.19 21.13
CA VAL A 13 31.96 50.26 21.13
C VAL A 13 31.42 48.85 21.38
N GLN A 14 30.38 48.72 22.21
CA GLN A 14 29.68 47.44 22.40
C GLN A 14 28.67 47.23 21.26
N LEU A 15 28.69 46.05 20.63
CA LEU A 15 27.79 45.70 19.53
C LEU A 15 27.04 44.39 19.85
N THR A 16 25.72 44.40 19.63
CA THR A 16 24.86 43.20 19.68
C THR A 16 24.81 42.49 18.32
N THR A 17 24.28 41.28 18.29
CA THR A 17 24.17 40.45 17.08
C THR A 17 23.11 41.00 16.10
N GLU A 18 22.05 41.62 16.60
CA GLU A 18 20.96 42.23 15.80
C GLU A 18 21.42 43.43 14.97
N MET A 19 22.46 44.14 15.42
CA MET A 19 23.01 45.31 14.74
C MET A 19 23.81 44.95 13.47
N ALA A 20 23.97 43.66 13.14
CA ALA A 20 24.82 43.16 12.07
C ALA A 20 24.39 43.64 10.66
N GLY A 21 25.20 44.49 10.03
CA GLY A 21 24.92 45.12 8.73
C GLY A 21 24.20 46.46 8.81
N GLN A 22 23.86 46.94 10.00
CA GLN A 22 23.25 48.26 10.19
C GLN A 22 24.32 49.36 10.28
N THR A 23 23.96 50.61 9.96
CA THR A 23 24.84 51.77 10.13
C THR A 23 24.39 52.61 11.31
N ILE A 24 25.22 52.65 12.34
CA ILE A 24 24.96 53.31 13.63
C ILE A 24 25.89 54.52 13.83
N ARG A 25 25.65 55.36 14.85
CA ARG A 25 26.61 56.39 15.25
C ARG A 25 27.47 55.91 16.41
N CYS A 26 28.76 56.26 16.41
CA CYS A 26 29.63 55.99 17.55
C CYS A 26 29.21 56.85 18.76
N PRO A 27 28.96 56.27 19.95
CA PRO A 27 28.57 57.05 21.13
C PRO A 27 29.67 58.03 21.60
N HIS A 28 30.93 57.79 21.23
CA HIS A 28 32.08 58.60 21.67
C HIS A 28 32.51 59.71 20.70
N CYS A 29 32.06 59.68 19.43
CA CYS A 29 32.45 60.70 18.44
C CYS A 29 31.37 61.04 17.39
N GLN A 30 30.18 60.47 17.50
CA GLN A 30 28.97 60.71 16.68
C GLN A 30 29.09 60.50 15.15
N LYS A 31 30.28 60.18 14.63
CA LYS A 31 30.48 59.71 13.26
C LYS A 31 29.79 58.36 13.04
N LYS A 32 29.28 58.15 11.83
CA LYS A 32 28.64 56.89 11.42
C LYS A 32 29.68 55.77 11.33
N LEU A 33 29.31 54.56 11.74
CA LEU A 33 30.04 53.32 11.50
C LEU A 33 29.05 52.24 11.05
N THR A 34 29.40 51.49 10.00
CA THR A 34 28.62 50.33 9.55
C THR A 34 29.11 49.10 10.29
N VAL A 35 28.22 48.43 11.02
CA VAL A 35 28.54 47.19 11.73
C VAL A 35 28.72 46.08 10.69
N PRO A 36 29.89 45.43 10.58
CA PRO A 36 30.07 44.37 9.61
C PRO A 36 29.14 43.19 9.92
N ARG A 37 28.41 42.69 8.91
CA ARG A 37 27.79 41.36 9.03
C ARG A 37 28.90 40.33 9.26
N ALA A 38 28.69 39.42 10.20
CA ALA A 38 29.59 38.31 10.37
C ALA A 38 29.59 37.49 9.07
N LYS A 39 30.72 37.49 8.35
CA LYS A 39 30.93 36.52 7.28
C LYS A 39 30.88 35.14 7.92
N GLY A 40 29.82 34.38 7.65
CA GLY A 40 29.84 32.95 7.91
C GLY A 40 31.06 32.38 7.21
N LYS A 41 31.88 31.59 7.92
CA LYS A 41 32.82 30.72 7.21
C LYS A 41 31.96 29.78 6.39
N ALA A 42 32.08 29.84 5.07
CA ALA A 42 31.65 28.72 4.25
C ALA A 42 32.41 27.49 4.77
N THR A 43 31.68 26.41 5.08
CA THR A 43 32.26 25.07 4.93
C THR A 43 32.81 24.98 3.51
N PRO A 44 34.03 24.47 3.29
CA PRO A 44 34.47 24.17 1.93
C PRO A 44 33.46 23.20 1.30
N PRO A 45 33.23 23.28 -0.02
CA PRO A 45 32.45 22.24 -0.68
C PRO A 45 33.16 20.89 -0.47
N PRO A 46 32.40 19.77 -0.42
CA PRO A 46 33.03 18.47 -0.63
C PRO A 46 33.77 18.49 -1.99
N PRO A 47 34.88 17.75 -2.14
CA PRO A 47 35.58 17.67 -3.42
C PRO A 47 34.64 17.15 -4.51
N PRO A 48 34.83 17.55 -5.78
CA PRO A 48 33.94 17.14 -6.86
C PRO A 48 33.93 15.61 -6.99
N VAL A 49 32.74 15.01 -7.00
CA VAL A 49 32.56 13.63 -7.45
C VAL A 49 32.78 13.64 -8.96
N ALA A 50 33.99 13.28 -9.37
CA ALA A 50 34.36 13.19 -10.78
C ALA A 50 33.56 12.06 -11.47
N SER A 51 33.05 12.34 -12.66
CA SER A 51 32.35 11.37 -13.51
C SER A 51 33.29 10.26 -13.98
N ALA A 52 32.79 9.02 -14.03
CA ALA A 52 33.47 7.89 -14.66
C ALA A 52 33.37 7.94 -16.21
N ALA A 53 33.91 9.02 -16.80
CA ALA A 53 34.18 9.20 -18.23
C ALA A 53 35.17 10.37 -18.36
N HIS A 54 36.27 10.32 -19.12
CA HIS A 54 36.86 9.25 -19.95
C HIS A 54 38.22 8.80 -19.34
N GLU A 55 39.02 7.86 -19.85
CA GLU A 55 39.09 7.25 -21.19
C GLU A 55 39.72 5.83 -21.11
N ALA A 56 39.66 5.05 -22.19
CA ALA A 56 40.12 3.66 -22.19
C ALA A 56 41.65 3.50 -22.39
N LYS A 57 42.35 2.99 -21.37
CA LYS A 57 43.42 1.97 -21.50
C LYS A 57 43.79 1.33 -20.17
N ALA A 58 44.30 0.10 -20.22
CA ALA A 58 44.34 -0.83 -19.09
C ALA A 58 45.47 -0.56 -18.06
N ALA A 59 45.10 -0.66 -16.78
CA ALA A 59 45.91 -0.85 -15.56
C ALA A 59 44.93 -1.37 -14.46
N GLU A 60 45.20 -2.30 -13.54
CA GLU A 60 46.36 -2.65 -12.69
C GLU A 60 46.38 -1.97 -11.29
N SER A 61 45.67 -2.63 -10.35
CA SER A 61 46.09 -3.10 -9.00
C SER A 61 46.82 -2.23 -7.93
N PHE A 62 46.71 -2.72 -6.68
CA PHE A 62 47.48 -2.41 -5.45
C PHE A 62 46.99 -1.29 -4.48
N ALA A 63 47.48 -1.38 -3.22
CA ALA A 63 46.66 -1.53 -2.01
C ALA A 63 47.43 -1.29 -0.68
N PHE A 64 46.72 -1.24 0.47
CA PHE A 64 47.22 -1.06 1.87
C PHE A 64 47.95 0.29 2.12
N VAL A 65 48.30 0.79 3.33
CA VAL A 65 48.38 0.36 4.76
C VAL A 65 47.87 1.58 5.60
N GLU A 66 46.92 1.54 6.56
CA GLU A 66 46.89 1.00 7.96
C GLU A 66 47.42 1.98 9.06
N ASP A 67 47.12 1.66 10.33
CA ASP A 67 47.51 2.27 11.64
C ASP A 67 47.00 3.68 12.09
N ASP A 68 46.92 4.02 13.39
CA ASP A 68 46.42 3.34 14.63
C ASP A 68 46.33 4.37 15.80
N VAL A 69 45.69 4.02 16.94
CA VAL A 69 45.70 4.65 18.30
C VAL A 69 45.25 6.14 18.42
N SER A 70 44.87 6.71 19.58
CA SER A 70 44.75 6.23 20.98
C SER A 70 43.67 6.99 21.80
N THR A 71 43.10 6.26 22.76
CA THR A 71 42.83 6.52 24.22
C THR A 71 43.26 7.90 24.84
N VAL A 72 42.82 8.43 26.01
CA VAL A 72 42.01 7.96 27.17
C VAL A 72 41.65 9.11 28.17
N GLU A 73 40.57 8.99 28.99
CA GLU A 73 40.36 9.64 30.33
C GLU A 73 40.29 11.20 30.49
N LYS A 74 39.97 11.84 31.65
CA LYS A 74 38.95 11.66 32.74
C LYS A 74 38.77 12.98 33.55
N TYR A 75 37.73 13.02 34.41
CA TYR A 75 37.74 13.59 35.80
C TYR A 75 37.52 15.09 36.12
N ARG A 76 36.44 15.33 36.90
CA ARG A 76 36.39 16.15 38.17
C ARG A 76 36.49 17.69 38.04
N ARG A 77 36.01 18.55 38.99
CA ARG A 77 35.48 18.38 40.38
C ARG A 77 34.70 19.65 40.88
N ARG A 78 33.61 19.46 41.66
CA ARG A 78 33.25 20.14 42.96
C ARG A 78 33.07 21.70 43.02
N ARG A 79 32.35 22.34 43.98
CA ARG A 79 31.33 21.99 45.04
C ARG A 79 30.89 23.26 45.81
N LYS A 80 29.67 23.28 46.41
CA LYS A 80 29.27 23.86 47.75
C LYS A 80 27.77 24.23 47.73
N SER A 81 26.97 24.30 48.82
CA SER A 81 26.94 23.71 50.20
C SER A 81 25.68 24.29 50.91
N ARG A 82 24.98 23.72 51.91
CA ARG A 82 25.22 22.65 52.93
C ARG A 82 24.03 21.62 52.88
N LEU A 83 23.75 20.61 53.73
CA LEU A 83 24.19 20.12 55.07
C LEU A 83 23.69 20.93 56.32
N PRO A 84 23.62 20.37 57.56
CA PRO A 84 24.12 19.06 58.03
C PRO A 84 23.18 18.21 58.99
N LEU A 85 23.46 16.88 59.13
CA LEU A 85 23.57 16.04 60.37
C LEU A 85 22.39 15.90 61.40
N VAL A 86 22.28 14.90 62.32
CA VAL A 86 22.96 13.60 62.68
C VAL A 86 21.93 12.74 63.51
N VAL A 87 21.81 11.38 63.43
CA VAL A 87 22.45 10.30 64.27
C VAL A 87 22.07 10.31 65.79
N ILE A 88 21.90 9.20 66.55
CA ILE A 88 21.67 7.74 66.30
C ILE A 88 21.48 7.00 67.68
N LEU A 89 20.74 5.86 67.77
CA LEU A 89 20.78 4.82 68.86
C LEU A 89 20.43 5.25 70.35
N PHE A 90 20.18 4.43 71.40
CA PHE A 90 19.85 2.98 71.59
C PHE A 90 19.24 2.61 73.00
N VAL A 91 18.48 1.50 73.07
CA VAL A 91 18.11 0.50 74.16
C VAL A 91 17.76 0.90 75.63
N THR A 92 16.93 0.04 76.26
CA THR A 92 16.71 -0.28 77.71
C THR A 92 15.66 0.53 78.53
N ALA A 93 15.05 0.02 79.62
CA ALA A 93 14.60 -1.35 79.99
C ALA A 93 13.74 -1.34 81.32
N SER A 94 12.88 -2.36 81.49
CA SER A 94 12.35 -2.89 82.79
C SER A 94 11.34 -2.09 83.65
N LEU A 95 10.71 -2.80 84.62
CA LEU A 95 9.53 -2.41 85.42
C LEU A 95 9.81 -2.22 86.92
N ALA A 96 9.06 -1.31 87.57
CA ALA A 96 8.54 -1.36 88.97
C ALA A 96 7.50 -0.21 89.12
N VAL A 97 6.22 -0.34 89.53
CA VAL A 97 5.50 -1.04 90.61
C VAL A 97 5.35 -0.20 91.91
N ALA A 98 4.12 0.31 92.14
CA ALA A 98 3.52 0.82 93.40
C ALA A 98 4.19 2.01 94.13
N ALA A 99 3.52 2.86 94.93
CA ALA A 99 2.12 3.33 95.10
C ALA A 99 2.20 4.69 95.89
N VAL A 100 1.21 5.58 96.02
CA VAL A 100 -0.03 5.49 96.83
C VAL A 100 -0.90 6.76 96.59
N PHE A 101 -2.22 6.58 96.69
CA PHE A 101 -3.33 7.56 96.80
C PHE A 101 -3.04 9.01 97.27
N LEU A 102 -3.65 10.01 96.62
CA LEU A 102 -5.01 10.49 96.96
C LEU A 102 -5.69 11.26 95.79
N ALA A 103 -6.98 11.55 95.91
CA ALA A 103 -7.87 12.17 94.90
C ALA A 103 -8.40 13.55 95.40
N PRO A 104 -9.17 14.38 94.64
CA PRO A 104 -9.92 14.10 93.38
C PRO A 104 -9.85 15.22 92.31
N LEU A 105 -10.88 15.33 91.45
CA LEU A 105 -11.19 16.44 90.52
C LEU A 105 -10.37 16.57 89.21
N LEU A 106 -10.33 15.50 88.41
CA LEU A 106 -10.21 15.62 86.95
C LEU A 106 -11.28 14.77 86.24
N THR A 107 -12.32 15.41 85.69
CA THR A 107 -13.23 14.75 84.73
C THR A 107 -12.49 14.56 83.41
N ASN A 108 -11.78 13.43 83.27
CA ASN A 108 -10.97 13.15 82.11
C ASN A 108 -11.80 13.20 80.81
N ARG A 109 -11.55 14.24 80.01
CA ARG A 109 -12.13 14.51 78.68
C ARG A 109 -11.52 13.57 77.62
N GLY A 110 -11.51 12.27 77.89
CA GLY A 110 -11.06 11.25 76.96
C GLY A 110 -11.74 11.39 75.59
N THR A 111 -11.06 10.96 74.54
CA THR A 111 -11.61 10.87 73.19
C THR A 111 -12.52 9.65 73.05
N PRO A 112 -13.47 9.66 72.09
CA PRO A 112 -14.06 8.42 71.62
C PRO A 112 -12.97 7.55 71.00
N ALA A 113 -13.08 6.24 71.16
CA ALA A 113 -12.15 5.26 70.62
C ALA A 113 -12.92 4.19 69.84
N LEU A 114 -12.36 3.77 68.70
CA LEU A 114 -12.85 2.67 67.89
C LEU A 114 -12.30 1.34 68.42
N LYS A 115 -13.11 0.28 68.33
CA LYS A 115 -12.71 -1.09 68.65
C LYS A 115 -12.05 -1.72 67.40
N PRO A 116 -10.86 -2.34 67.52
CA PRO A 116 -10.27 -3.09 66.41
C PRO A 116 -11.15 -4.29 66.03
N MET A 117 -11.05 -4.70 64.77
CA MET A 117 -11.64 -5.91 64.22
C MET A 117 -10.52 -6.81 63.67
N GLY A 118 -10.79 -8.10 63.49
CA GLY A 118 -9.88 -8.99 62.75
C GLY A 118 -9.83 -8.65 61.27
N ASP A 119 -8.95 -9.32 60.52
CA ASP A 119 -8.87 -9.17 59.08
C ASP A 119 -10.19 -9.57 58.42
N ILE A 120 -10.71 -8.72 57.54
CA ILE A 120 -12.03 -8.88 56.90
C ILE A 120 -11.81 -9.51 55.53
N VAL A 121 -12.23 -10.76 55.35
CA VAL A 121 -12.11 -11.45 54.06
C VAL A 121 -13.40 -11.29 53.27
N VAL A 122 -13.28 -10.85 52.02
CA VAL A 122 -14.36 -10.72 51.05
C VAL A 122 -13.90 -11.26 49.70
N THR A 123 -14.82 -11.55 48.80
CA THR A 123 -14.52 -11.84 47.38
C THR A 123 -14.89 -10.61 46.57
N GLU A 124 -14.21 -10.36 45.45
CA GLU A 124 -14.62 -9.33 44.49
C GLU A 124 -16.08 -9.47 44.04
N GLY A 125 -16.68 -8.36 43.59
CA GLY A 125 -18.10 -8.27 43.25
C GLY A 125 -19.07 -8.44 44.44
N ARG A 126 -18.61 -8.95 45.60
CA ARG A 126 -19.42 -9.13 46.81
C ARG A 126 -19.20 -7.98 47.80
N LYS A 127 -20.30 -7.47 48.34
CA LYS A 127 -20.30 -6.28 49.21
C LYS A 127 -19.75 -6.59 50.61
N ALA A 128 -18.59 -6.03 50.93
CA ALA A 128 -18.11 -5.91 52.30
C ALA A 128 -18.95 -4.86 53.04
N ALA A 129 -19.66 -5.26 54.11
CA ALA A 129 -20.43 -4.37 54.95
C ALA A 129 -20.25 -4.72 56.43
N PHE A 130 -19.94 -3.72 57.25
CA PHE A 130 -19.73 -3.87 58.69
C PHE A 130 -19.97 -2.54 59.41
N ARG A 131 -20.13 -2.57 60.74
CA ARG A 131 -20.37 -1.36 61.55
C ARG A 131 -19.23 -1.10 62.52
N LEU A 132 -18.67 0.10 62.46
CA LEU A 132 -17.64 0.58 63.38
C LEU A 132 -18.19 0.63 64.82
N GLN A 133 -17.53 -0.08 65.73
CA GLN A 133 -17.92 -0.12 67.15
C GLN A 133 -17.04 0.80 68.00
N LEU A 134 -17.64 1.44 69.00
CA LEU A 134 -16.93 2.23 70.00
C LEU A 134 -16.49 1.34 71.17
N THR A 135 -15.33 1.63 71.78
CA THR A 135 -14.86 0.89 72.96
C THR A 135 -15.77 1.10 74.19
N ASP A 136 -16.40 2.26 74.30
CA ASP A 136 -17.40 2.61 75.31
C ASP A 136 -18.62 3.26 74.62
N PRO A 137 -19.59 2.45 74.13
CA PRO A 137 -20.75 2.99 73.42
C PRO A 137 -21.62 3.90 74.30
N ARG A 138 -21.89 3.49 75.55
CA ARG A 138 -22.84 4.19 76.46
C ARG A 138 -22.42 5.63 76.78
N ARG A 139 -21.12 5.92 76.78
CA ARG A 139 -20.58 7.28 77.00
C ARG A 139 -20.72 8.20 75.79
N TRP A 140 -20.68 7.63 74.58
CA TRP A 140 -20.46 8.33 73.32
C TRP A 140 -21.61 8.21 72.31
N GLU A 141 -22.62 7.40 72.60
CA GLU A 141 -23.84 7.21 71.82
C GLU A 141 -24.47 8.54 71.38
N ASN A 142 -24.79 8.64 70.08
CA ASN A 142 -25.30 9.82 69.39
C ASN A 142 -24.44 11.11 69.48
N ARG A 143 -23.30 11.10 70.19
CA ARG A 143 -22.41 12.25 70.45
C ARG A 143 -21.17 12.29 69.55
N VAL A 144 -20.97 11.27 68.72
CA VAL A 144 -19.83 11.16 67.81
C VAL A 144 -20.24 11.22 66.34
N ILE A 145 -19.25 11.43 65.48
CA ILE A 145 -19.33 11.31 64.02
C ILE A 145 -18.14 10.48 63.52
N PHE A 146 -18.36 9.71 62.45
CA PHE A 146 -17.37 8.83 61.83
C PHE A 146 -16.93 9.38 60.46
N GLU A 147 -15.66 9.22 60.12
CA GLU A 147 -15.08 9.71 58.87
C GLU A 147 -14.08 8.68 58.30
N LEU A 148 -14.03 8.52 56.98
CA LEU A 148 -12.92 7.82 56.33
C LEU A 148 -11.77 8.80 56.12
N THR A 149 -10.55 8.40 56.48
CA THR A 149 -9.31 9.17 56.28
C THR A 149 -8.35 8.48 55.30
N ALA A 150 -8.51 7.18 55.09
CA ALA A 150 -8.04 6.45 53.91
C ALA A 150 -8.96 5.24 53.68
N SER A 151 -9.25 4.91 52.42
CA SER A 151 -10.07 3.76 52.04
C SER A 151 -9.88 3.42 50.55
N PRO A 152 -10.31 2.24 50.09
CA PRO A 152 -10.42 1.94 48.65
C PRO A 152 -11.35 2.93 47.92
N PRO A 153 -11.21 3.08 46.60
CA PRO A 153 -12.22 3.73 45.75
C PRO A 153 -13.60 3.08 45.92
N GLY A 154 -14.68 3.86 45.79
CA GLY A 154 -16.05 3.38 45.94
C GLY A 154 -16.47 2.99 47.36
N ALA A 155 -15.55 2.94 48.33
CA ALA A 155 -15.86 2.68 49.73
C ALA A 155 -16.62 3.86 50.38
N SER A 156 -17.58 3.53 51.24
CA SER A 156 -18.48 4.47 51.89
C SER A 156 -18.63 4.20 53.39
N LEU A 157 -18.98 5.22 54.16
CA LEU A 157 -19.19 5.15 55.61
C LEU A 157 -20.26 6.15 56.04
N ASP A 158 -21.32 5.69 56.69
CA ASP A 158 -22.31 6.61 57.26
C ASP A 158 -21.73 7.37 58.47
N ARG A 159 -21.81 8.70 58.39
CA ARG A 159 -21.22 9.63 59.36
C ARG A 159 -21.85 9.55 60.76
N GLN A 160 -23.04 8.95 60.91
CA GLN A 160 -23.80 8.90 62.15
C GLN A 160 -23.90 7.48 62.75
N SER A 161 -24.22 6.47 61.94
CA SER A 161 -24.34 5.07 62.39
C SER A 161 -22.97 4.39 62.51
N GLY A 162 -22.01 4.78 61.68
CA GLY A 162 -20.71 4.11 61.54
C GLY A 162 -20.76 2.86 60.65
N GLU A 163 -21.78 2.70 59.82
CA GLU A 163 -21.91 1.59 58.88
C GLU A 163 -21.04 1.83 57.62
N PHE A 164 -20.04 0.98 57.45
CA PHE A 164 -19.16 0.93 56.29
C PHE A 164 -19.75 0.01 55.21
N ALA A 165 -19.60 0.41 53.95
CA ALA A 165 -19.96 -0.39 52.80
C ALA A 165 -18.99 -0.16 51.63
N TRP A 166 -18.46 -1.25 51.09
CA TRP A 166 -17.64 -1.28 49.86
C TRP A 166 -17.96 -2.57 49.08
N THR A 167 -17.90 -2.50 47.76
CA THR A 167 -17.88 -3.69 46.89
C THR A 167 -16.59 -3.58 46.09
N PRO A 168 -15.64 -4.53 46.22
CA PRO A 168 -14.45 -4.53 45.38
C PRO A 168 -14.85 -4.82 43.93
N GLU A 169 -14.18 -4.17 43.00
CA GLU A 169 -14.24 -4.47 41.57
C GLU A 169 -13.16 -5.49 41.18
N GLU A 170 -13.16 -5.93 39.93
CA GLU A 170 -12.22 -6.92 39.36
C GLU A 170 -10.75 -6.65 39.71
N LYS A 171 -10.27 -5.46 39.34
CA LYS A 171 -8.92 -4.94 39.60
C LYS A 171 -8.50 -4.92 41.08
N ASP A 172 -9.44 -5.16 42.00
CA ASP A 172 -9.18 -5.23 43.44
C ASP A 172 -8.92 -6.69 43.90
N GLY A 173 -9.23 -7.69 43.08
CA GLY A 173 -8.80 -9.09 43.24
C GLY A 173 -7.40 -9.35 42.65
N PRO A 174 -6.64 -10.33 43.19
CA PRO A 174 -6.53 -10.65 44.60
C PRO A 174 -5.68 -9.57 45.33
N GLY A 175 -6.22 -8.93 46.38
CA GLY A 175 -5.59 -7.74 46.96
C GLY A 175 -5.81 -7.51 48.46
N ASP A 176 -4.83 -6.89 49.12
CA ASP A 176 -4.88 -6.50 50.54
C ASP A 176 -5.07 -4.97 50.70
N PHE A 177 -6.23 -4.58 51.23
CA PHE A 177 -6.63 -3.18 51.38
C PHE A 177 -6.67 -2.71 52.83
N GLN A 178 -6.53 -1.40 53.03
CA GLN A 178 -6.61 -0.79 54.36
C GLN A 178 -7.67 0.32 54.41
N VAL A 179 -8.58 0.20 55.38
CA VAL A 179 -9.61 1.19 55.69
C VAL A 179 -9.23 1.87 57.00
N THR A 180 -8.91 3.15 56.95
CA THR A 180 -8.52 3.96 58.11
C THR A 180 -9.63 4.96 58.44
N ALA A 181 -10.36 4.70 59.52
CA ALA A 181 -11.48 5.50 59.96
C ALA A 181 -11.13 6.36 61.19
N ARG A 182 -11.62 7.60 61.20
CA ARG A 182 -11.60 8.51 62.34
C ARG A 182 -12.96 8.51 63.03
N VAL A 183 -12.96 8.66 64.35
CA VAL A 183 -14.15 9.04 65.12
C VAL A 183 -13.88 10.35 65.87
N SER A 184 -14.81 11.28 65.81
CA SER A 184 -14.70 12.63 66.39
C SER A 184 -15.93 12.98 67.23
N VAL A 185 -15.79 13.80 68.28
CA VAL A 185 -16.94 14.30 69.07
C VAL A 185 -17.68 15.40 68.28
N LYS A 186 -19.01 15.31 68.17
CA LYS A 186 -19.86 16.31 67.52
C LYS A 186 -19.58 17.72 68.09
N GLY A 187 -19.26 18.66 67.21
CA GLY A 187 -18.95 20.06 67.57
C GLY A 187 -17.52 20.30 68.07
N THR A 188 -16.68 19.27 68.27
CA THR A 188 -15.25 19.45 68.61
C THR A 188 -14.36 18.41 67.92
N GLU A 189 -14.04 18.63 66.64
CA GLU A 189 -13.25 17.72 65.80
C GLU A 189 -11.81 17.48 66.32
N GLN A 190 -11.27 18.43 67.10
CA GLN A 190 -10.01 18.31 67.83
C GLN A 190 -9.98 17.18 68.88
N LYS A 191 -11.12 16.55 69.19
CA LYS A 191 -11.20 15.33 70.00
C LYS A 191 -11.58 14.15 69.12
N SER A 192 -10.56 13.49 68.59
CA SER A 192 -10.74 12.33 67.71
C SER A 192 -9.73 11.21 68.00
N SER A 193 -10.06 10.01 67.54
CA SER A 193 -9.13 8.89 67.41
C SER A 193 -9.19 8.33 65.99
N VAL A 194 -8.19 7.55 65.60
CA VAL A 194 -8.10 6.89 64.29
C VAL A 194 -7.82 5.40 64.50
N GLN A 195 -8.45 4.53 63.70
CA GLN A 195 -8.20 3.09 63.68
C GLN A 195 -8.15 2.61 62.22
N THR A 196 -7.17 1.75 61.92
CA THR A 196 -7.05 1.07 60.63
C THR A 196 -7.58 -0.37 60.74
N TYR A 197 -8.25 -0.82 59.69
CA TYR A 197 -8.74 -2.18 59.48
C TYR A 197 -8.19 -2.70 58.15
N ARG A 198 -8.05 -4.02 58.02
CA ARG A 198 -7.65 -4.67 56.78
C ARG A 198 -8.83 -5.37 56.13
N ILE A 199 -8.90 -5.28 54.80
CA ILE A 199 -9.84 -6.04 53.98
C ILE A 199 -9.02 -6.81 52.96
N GLN A 200 -9.05 -8.14 53.03
CA GLN A 200 -8.50 -9.02 52.01
C GLN A 200 -9.58 -9.31 50.98
N VAL A 201 -9.30 -9.02 49.71
CA VAL A 201 -10.13 -9.35 48.55
C VAL A 201 -9.58 -10.62 47.93
N LEU A 202 -10.43 -11.65 47.88
CA LEU A 202 -10.15 -12.90 47.20
C LEU A 202 -10.64 -12.84 45.74
N GLU A 203 -9.79 -13.38 44.86
CA GLU A 203 -10.06 -13.73 43.47
C GLU A 203 -11.30 -14.60 43.31
N GLN A 204 -12.00 -14.48 42.17
CA GLN A 204 -13.14 -15.31 41.81
C GLN A 204 -13.15 -15.76 40.33
N ASN A 205 -12.03 -16.28 39.84
CA ASN A 205 -11.84 -16.90 38.51
C ASN A 205 -13.15 -17.51 37.94
N ARG A 206 -13.60 -16.97 36.80
CA ARG A 206 -14.81 -17.37 36.07
C ARG A 206 -14.42 -18.25 34.90
N LYS A 207 -15.37 -18.49 33.98
CA LYS A 207 -15.15 -19.23 32.75
C LYS A 207 -15.03 -18.26 31.57
N PRO A 208 -14.21 -18.58 30.56
CA PRO A 208 -14.17 -17.81 29.32
C PRO A 208 -15.55 -17.77 28.68
N THR A 209 -16.02 -16.58 28.32
CA THR A 209 -17.27 -16.39 27.58
C THR A 209 -16.99 -16.51 26.09
N VAL A 210 -17.57 -17.51 25.44
CA VAL A 210 -17.39 -17.78 24.01
C VAL A 210 -18.58 -17.22 23.23
N GLU A 211 -18.31 -16.36 22.26
CA GLU A 211 -19.30 -15.83 21.33
C GLU A 211 -19.66 -16.93 20.31
N ILE A 212 -20.94 -17.31 20.27
CA ILE A 212 -21.44 -18.33 19.34
C ILE A 212 -21.89 -17.63 18.06
N PRO A 213 -21.39 -17.99 16.86
CA PRO A 213 -21.86 -17.42 15.62
C PRO A 213 -23.29 -17.88 15.32
N SER A 214 -24.17 -16.94 14.98
CA SER A 214 -25.53 -17.20 14.51
C SER A 214 -25.54 -17.57 13.03
N ASP A 215 -26.33 -18.59 12.67
CA ASP A 215 -26.72 -18.94 11.29
C ASP A 215 -25.55 -19.04 10.30
N VAL A 216 -24.59 -19.93 10.60
CA VAL A 216 -23.45 -20.20 9.73
C VAL A 216 -23.87 -21.11 8.56
N THR A 217 -23.71 -20.63 7.33
CA THR A 217 -23.95 -21.38 6.09
C THR A 217 -22.66 -21.52 5.27
N VAL A 218 -22.47 -22.65 4.58
CA VAL A 218 -21.38 -22.87 3.62
C VAL A 218 -21.92 -23.67 2.42
N THR A 219 -21.50 -23.38 1.20
CA THR A 219 -21.89 -24.20 0.03
C THR A 219 -21.00 -25.45 -0.06
N ASP A 220 -21.47 -26.55 -0.65
CA ASP A 220 -20.58 -27.67 -0.94
C ASP A 220 -19.40 -27.26 -1.86
N GLY A 221 -18.23 -27.84 -1.59
CA GLY A 221 -16.94 -27.47 -2.16
C GLY A 221 -16.29 -26.21 -1.58
N GLU A 222 -17.03 -25.34 -0.87
CA GLU A 222 -16.46 -24.13 -0.27
C GLU A 222 -15.75 -24.41 1.06
N THR A 223 -14.82 -23.53 1.43
CA THR A 223 -14.11 -23.60 2.71
C THR A 223 -14.66 -22.56 3.69
N LEU A 224 -15.37 -23.05 4.71
CA LEU A 224 -15.74 -22.29 5.89
C LEU A 224 -14.46 -21.81 6.60
N ARG A 225 -14.40 -20.52 6.89
CA ARG A 225 -13.35 -19.88 7.70
C ARG A 225 -14.00 -18.87 8.65
N ILE A 226 -14.05 -19.20 9.94
CA ILE A 226 -14.70 -18.36 10.97
C ILE A 226 -13.82 -18.25 12.21
N VAL A 227 -13.74 -17.06 12.81
CA VAL A 227 -13.00 -16.85 14.06
C VAL A 227 -13.94 -17.00 15.24
N ILE A 228 -13.78 -18.07 16.00
CA ILE A 228 -14.48 -18.29 17.26
C ILE A 228 -13.86 -17.37 18.31
N ARG A 229 -14.64 -16.38 18.75
CA ARG A 229 -14.18 -15.38 19.71
C ARG A 229 -14.49 -15.85 21.12
N ALA A 230 -13.51 -15.72 22.00
CA ALA A 230 -13.74 -15.83 23.44
C ALA A 230 -13.11 -14.65 24.16
N THR A 231 -13.80 -14.21 25.21
CA THR A 231 -13.33 -13.21 26.16
C THR A 231 -13.19 -13.85 27.52
N ASP A 232 -12.11 -13.54 28.20
CA ASP A 232 -11.99 -13.81 29.63
C ASP A 232 -11.97 -12.47 30.37
N PRO A 233 -12.88 -12.26 31.35
CA PRO A 233 -12.96 -11.01 32.09
C PRO A 233 -12.01 -10.92 33.29
N ASP A 234 -11.30 -12.00 33.64
CA ASP A 234 -10.52 -12.10 34.89
C ASP A 234 -9.17 -11.35 34.82
N GLU A 235 -8.76 -10.69 35.91
CA GLU A 235 -7.45 -10.01 36.03
C GLU A 235 -6.60 -10.62 37.16
N PRO A 236 -5.32 -11.01 36.92
CA PRO A 236 -4.51 -10.76 35.73
C PRO A 236 -4.78 -11.76 34.60
N ARG A 237 -5.14 -11.21 33.43
CA ARG A 237 -5.60 -11.95 32.25
C ARG A 237 -4.69 -13.12 31.83
N VAL A 238 -5.25 -14.33 31.85
CA VAL A 238 -4.60 -15.55 31.34
C VAL A 238 -4.83 -15.69 29.81
N PRO A 239 -3.87 -16.21 29.02
CA PRO A 239 -4.12 -16.56 27.62
C PRO A 239 -5.20 -17.63 27.46
N LEU A 240 -5.92 -17.61 26.34
CA LEU A 240 -6.94 -18.61 26.01
C LEU A 240 -6.45 -19.55 24.91
N VAL A 241 -6.72 -20.85 25.10
CA VAL A 241 -6.39 -21.95 24.18
C VAL A 241 -7.67 -22.54 23.60
N TYR A 242 -7.74 -22.59 22.27
CA TYR A 242 -8.87 -23.14 21.51
C TYR A 242 -8.60 -24.58 21.11
N THR A 243 -9.61 -25.45 21.17
CA THR A 243 -9.54 -26.84 20.68
C THR A 243 -10.87 -27.28 20.07
N LEU A 244 -10.82 -27.99 18.94
CA LEU A 244 -12.00 -28.58 18.34
C LEU A 244 -12.44 -29.78 19.18
N ALA A 245 -13.62 -29.69 19.79
CA ALA A 245 -14.19 -30.72 20.65
C ALA A 245 -15.15 -31.67 19.90
N LYS A 246 -15.75 -31.18 18.80
CA LYS A 246 -16.49 -31.96 17.80
C LYS A 246 -16.47 -31.20 16.46
N GLY A 247 -16.31 -31.93 15.36
CA GLY A 247 -16.48 -31.40 14.00
C GLY A 247 -16.46 -32.54 12.98
N PRO A 248 -16.73 -32.23 11.70
CA PRO A 248 -16.57 -33.14 10.57
C PRO A 248 -15.08 -33.43 10.29
N ALA A 249 -14.81 -34.40 9.40
CA ALA A 249 -13.44 -34.69 8.96
C ALA A 249 -12.82 -33.49 8.22
N GLY A 250 -11.53 -33.23 8.46
CA GLY A 250 -10.84 -32.08 7.88
C GLY A 250 -11.20 -30.72 8.49
N ALA A 251 -11.99 -30.69 9.58
CA ALA A 251 -12.16 -29.48 10.38
C ALA A 251 -10.99 -29.30 11.36
N GLU A 252 -10.45 -28.09 11.40
CA GLU A 252 -9.38 -27.68 12.32
C GLU A 252 -9.72 -26.35 13.00
N VAL A 253 -9.06 -26.04 14.12
CA VAL A 253 -9.10 -24.71 14.74
C VAL A 253 -7.72 -24.33 15.26
N ASP A 254 -7.24 -23.13 14.93
CA ASP A 254 -5.98 -22.62 15.46
C ASP A 254 -6.11 -22.38 16.97
N ALA A 255 -5.17 -22.94 17.72
CA ALA A 255 -5.22 -22.98 19.17
C ALA A 255 -5.03 -21.61 19.87
N LYS A 256 -4.65 -20.55 19.14
CA LYS A 256 -4.36 -19.21 19.68
C LYS A 256 -5.28 -18.13 19.13
N THR A 257 -5.65 -18.19 17.85
CA THR A 257 -6.51 -17.20 17.20
C THR A 257 -7.99 -17.54 17.30
N GLY A 258 -8.33 -18.82 17.52
CA GLY A 258 -9.70 -19.33 17.44
C GLY A 258 -10.24 -19.44 16.01
N GLU A 259 -9.40 -19.26 14.99
CA GLU A 259 -9.78 -19.44 13.59
C GLU A 259 -10.05 -20.91 13.28
N LEU A 260 -11.31 -21.22 12.97
CA LEU A 260 -11.80 -22.53 12.57
C LEU A 260 -11.91 -22.59 11.04
N THR A 261 -11.37 -23.67 10.46
CA THR A 261 -11.38 -23.92 9.01
C THR A 261 -11.93 -25.30 8.70
N TRP A 262 -12.82 -25.40 7.71
CA TRP A 262 -13.34 -26.67 7.20
C TRP A 262 -13.83 -26.55 5.75
N THR A 263 -13.49 -27.50 4.88
CA THR A 263 -14.04 -27.57 3.51
C THR A 263 -15.23 -28.51 3.48
N ALA A 264 -16.40 -28.01 3.05
CA ALA A 264 -17.62 -28.80 3.03
C ALA A 264 -17.64 -29.81 1.88
N ASP A 265 -17.88 -31.09 2.18
CA ASP A 265 -18.04 -32.13 1.16
C ASP A 265 -19.45 -32.17 0.57
N ALA A 266 -19.56 -32.70 -0.65
CA ALA A 266 -20.83 -32.80 -1.37
C ALA A 266 -21.76 -33.91 -0.85
N ALA A 267 -21.34 -34.73 0.13
CA ALA A 267 -22.21 -35.70 0.80
C ALA A 267 -22.95 -35.09 2.00
N ALA A 268 -22.44 -33.99 2.57
CA ALA A 268 -23.12 -33.18 3.57
C ALA A 268 -24.14 -32.18 2.98
N ALA A 269 -24.24 -32.06 1.65
CA ALA A 269 -25.10 -31.08 0.98
C ALA A 269 -26.59 -31.22 1.38
N GLY A 270 -27.12 -30.19 2.05
CA GLY A 270 -28.48 -30.16 2.60
C GLY A 270 -28.59 -30.44 4.11
N GLU A 271 -27.49 -30.83 4.78
CA GLU A 271 -27.46 -31.18 6.20
C GLU A 271 -27.01 -30.04 7.12
N ASN A 272 -27.29 -30.20 8.42
CA ASN A 272 -26.77 -29.33 9.49
C ASN A 272 -25.67 -30.03 10.28
N VAL A 273 -24.42 -29.60 10.10
CA VAL A 273 -23.23 -30.18 10.74
C VAL A 273 -22.97 -29.50 12.08
N GLU A 274 -23.05 -30.25 13.19
CA GLU A 274 -22.77 -29.71 14.54
C GLU A 274 -21.25 -29.61 14.81
N PHE A 275 -20.79 -28.38 15.00
CA PHE A 275 -19.46 -28.07 15.55
C PHE A 275 -19.52 -27.82 17.05
N ALA A 276 -18.47 -28.22 17.76
CA ALA A 276 -18.24 -27.82 19.14
C ALA A 276 -16.78 -27.40 19.34
N VAL A 277 -16.56 -26.18 19.85
CA VAL A 277 -15.22 -25.63 20.14
C VAL A 277 -15.09 -25.40 21.63
N ARG A 278 -14.05 -25.97 22.23
CA ARG A 278 -13.67 -25.78 23.64
C ARG A 278 -12.64 -24.66 23.73
N VAL A 279 -12.84 -23.75 24.66
CA VAL A 279 -11.89 -22.70 25.03
C VAL A 279 -11.52 -22.87 26.49
N ARG A 280 -10.23 -22.77 26.82
CA ARG A 280 -9.68 -22.95 28.17
C ARG A 280 -8.62 -21.89 28.47
N GLU A 281 -8.49 -21.41 29.71
CA GLU A 281 -7.29 -20.69 30.13
C GLU A 281 -6.01 -21.55 30.04
N ASP A 282 -4.89 -20.96 29.65
CA ASP A 282 -3.57 -21.60 29.58
C ASP A 282 -2.90 -21.70 30.98
N SER A 283 -3.58 -22.36 31.91
CA SER A 283 -3.08 -22.59 33.27
C SER A 283 -3.43 -24.00 33.80
N PRO A 284 -2.73 -24.52 34.83
CA PRO A 284 -2.97 -25.86 35.35
C PRO A 284 -4.39 -26.08 35.86
N GLU A 285 -4.94 -25.11 36.60
CA GLU A 285 -6.29 -25.13 37.17
C GLU A 285 -7.33 -24.43 36.27
N GLY A 286 -6.87 -23.85 35.15
CA GLY A 286 -7.64 -23.02 34.24
C GLY A 286 -8.96 -23.63 33.80
N LEU A 287 -10.02 -22.83 33.93
CA LEU A 287 -11.39 -23.18 33.64
C LEU A 287 -11.64 -23.24 32.12
N GLN A 288 -12.84 -23.64 31.74
CA GLN A 288 -13.20 -23.89 30.34
C GLN A 288 -14.68 -23.68 30.04
N ALA A 289 -14.95 -23.31 28.80
CA ALA A 289 -16.26 -23.28 28.17
C ALA A 289 -16.24 -24.10 26.87
N ILE A 290 -17.43 -24.52 26.41
CA ILE A 290 -17.61 -25.23 25.14
C ILE A 290 -18.79 -24.60 24.40
N ALA A 291 -18.51 -23.90 23.31
CA ALA A 291 -19.52 -23.44 22.37
C ALA A 291 -19.98 -24.61 21.49
N ARG A 292 -21.23 -24.55 21.04
CA ARG A 292 -21.81 -25.43 20.01
C ARG A 292 -22.60 -24.58 19.03
N PHE A 293 -22.49 -24.89 17.75
CA PHE A 293 -23.27 -24.26 16.69
C PHE A 293 -23.46 -25.23 15.51
N PRO A 294 -24.61 -25.17 14.82
CA PRO A 294 -24.76 -25.83 13.53
C PRO A 294 -24.04 -25.02 12.43
N VAL A 295 -23.60 -25.72 11.40
CA VAL A 295 -23.26 -25.16 10.09
C VAL A 295 -24.19 -25.82 9.07
N THR A 296 -25.02 -25.04 8.39
CA THR A 296 -25.86 -25.54 7.30
C THR A 296 -25.04 -25.64 6.03
N VAL A 297 -24.94 -26.84 5.45
CA VAL A 297 -24.31 -27.03 4.15
C VAL A 297 -25.37 -26.89 3.05
N VAL A 298 -25.19 -25.92 2.16
CA VAL A 298 -26.11 -25.65 1.05
C VAL A 298 -25.62 -26.36 -0.21
N ALA A 299 -26.52 -27.06 -0.90
CA ALA A 299 -26.19 -27.75 -2.15
C ALA A 299 -25.87 -26.75 -3.28
N ARG A 300 -24.76 -26.96 -4.00
CA ARG A 300 -24.31 -26.15 -5.15
C ARG A 300 -25.24 -26.38 -6.35
N VAL A 301 -26.25 -25.52 -6.50
CA VAL A 301 -27.22 -25.60 -7.62
C VAL A 301 -26.58 -25.18 -8.94
N ARG A 302 -26.38 -26.15 -9.85
CA ARG A 302 -25.70 -25.92 -11.14
C ARG A 302 -26.51 -25.05 -12.12
N PRO A 303 -25.88 -24.16 -12.90
CA PRO A 303 -26.55 -23.33 -13.91
C PRO A 303 -27.33 -24.13 -14.98
N VAL A 304 -26.82 -25.28 -15.42
CA VAL A 304 -27.50 -26.13 -16.42
C VAL A 304 -28.79 -26.73 -15.85
N ASP A 305 -28.83 -27.04 -14.55
CA ASP A 305 -30.04 -27.57 -13.91
C ASP A 305 -31.10 -26.46 -13.75
N ARG A 306 -30.67 -25.21 -13.53
CA ARG A 306 -31.56 -24.03 -13.61
C ARG A 306 -32.05 -23.77 -15.03
N LEU A 307 -31.17 -23.81 -16.05
CA LEU A 307 -31.56 -23.73 -17.46
C LEU A 307 -32.59 -24.81 -17.84
N VAL A 308 -32.35 -26.05 -17.42
CA VAL A 308 -33.26 -27.19 -17.63
C VAL A 308 -34.61 -26.99 -16.94
N ALA A 309 -34.65 -26.36 -15.75
CA ALA A 309 -35.89 -25.97 -15.09
C ALA A 309 -36.63 -24.86 -15.85
N THR A 310 -35.96 -23.74 -16.17
CA THR A 310 -36.52 -22.61 -16.92
C THR A 310 -37.09 -23.05 -18.28
N LEU A 311 -36.40 -23.93 -19.00
CA LEU A 311 -36.89 -24.49 -20.26
C LEU A 311 -38.15 -25.35 -20.08
N ARG A 312 -38.26 -26.12 -18.98
CA ARG A 312 -39.46 -26.93 -18.66
C ARG A 312 -40.64 -26.05 -18.26
N GLU A 313 -40.41 -24.98 -17.51
CA GLU A 313 -41.43 -23.97 -17.18
C GLU A 313 -41.94 -23.25 -18.44
N GLN A 314 -41.06 -23.04 -19.42
CA GLN A 314 -41.42 -22.53 -20.76
C GLN A 314 -42.06 -23.59 -21.68
N GLY A 315 -42.23 -24.83 -21.20
CA GLY A 315 -42.94 -25.92 -21.89
C GLY A 315 -42.10 -26.81 -22.81
N ALA A 316 -40.78 -26.62 -22.87
CA ALA A 316 -39.88 -27.43 -23.69
C ALA A 316 -39.55 -28.77 -23.02
N LYS A 317 -39.51 -29.85 -23.80
CA LYS A 317 -39.08 -31.18 -23.33
C LYS A 317 -37.56 -31.25 -23.28
N THR A 318 -37.00 -31.23 -22.06
CA THR A 318 -35.55 -31.25 -21.86
C THR A 318 -35.03 -32.51 -21.18
N ALA A 319 -33.94 -33.06 -21.73
CA ALA A 319 -33.18 -34.16 -21.13
C ALA A 319 -31.67 -33.92 -21.31
N ILE A 320 -30.87 -34.24 -20.30
CA ILE A 320 -29.40 -34.24 -20.41
C ILE A 320 -29.00 -35.54 -21.11
N VAL A 321 -28.23 -35.43 -22.20
CA VAL A 321 -27.64 -36.59 -22.88
C VAL A 321 -26.32 -36.94 -22.18
N PRO A 322 -26.10 -38.20 -21.76
CA PRO A 322 -24.84 -38.59 -21.14
C PRO A 322 -23.64 -38.46 -22.09
N GLY A 323 -22.72 -37.56 -21.79
CA GLY A 323 -21.48 -37.35 -22.52
C GLY A 323 -21.14 -35.88 -22.72
N THR A 324 -19.87 -35.61 -23.00
CA THR A 324 -19.33 -34.26 -23.24
C THR A 324 -18.92 -34.11 -24.70
N PHE A 325 -19.31 -33.01 -25.36
CA PHE A 325 -18.86 -32.72 -26.73
C PHE A 325 -17.50 -32.02 -26.74
N VAL A 326 -16.71 -32.22 -27.80
CA VAL A 326 -15.37 -31.62 -27.91
C VAL A 326 -15.47 -30.15 -28.34
N HIS A 327 -14.82 -29.26 -27.57
CA HIS A 327 -14.73 -27.83 -27.84
C HIS A 327 -13.39 -27.24 -27.35
N ALA A 328 -13.10 -25.98 -27.70
CA ALA A 328 -11.84 -25.30 -27.34
C ALA A 328 -11.79 -24.83 -25.87
N PHE A 329 -12.94 -24.47 -25.32
CA PHE A 329 -13.14 -23.99 -23.94
C PHE A 329 -12.78 -25.06 -22.88
N LYS A 330 -12.45 -24.64 -21.66
CA LYS A 330 -12.21 -25.52 -20.48
C LYS A 330 -13.43 -25.69 -19.56
N GLY A 331 -14.55 -25.02 -19.84
CA GLY A 331 -15.83 -25.33 -19.20
C GLY A 331 -16.28 -26.78 -19.49
N THR A 332 -17.20 -27.30 -18.68
CA THR A 332 -17.80 -28.62 -18.87
C THR A 332 -18.86 -28.56 -19.97
N GLY A 333 -18.51 -29.08 -21.15
CA GLY A 333 -19.40 -29.18 -22.30
C GLY A 333 -20.42 -30.30 -22.14
N LEU A 334 -21.71 -29.98 -22.21
CA LEU A 334 -22.84 -30.89 -22.06
C LEU A 334 -23.72 -30.86 -23.31
N THR A 335 -24.40 -31.98 -23.61
CA THR A 335 -25.44 -32.01 -24.65
C THR A 335 -26.82 -32.09 -23.99
N LEU A 336 -27.69 -31.13 -24.28
CA LEU A 336 -29.11 -31.17 -23.93
C LEU A 336 -29.93 -31.58 -25.16
N LEU A 337 -30.82 -32.54 -25.01
CA LEU A 337 -31.97 -32.66 -25.90
C LEU A 337 -32.99 -31.61 -25.50
N ILE A 338 -33.35 -30.72 -26.42
CA ILE A 338 -34.43 -29.74 -26.28
C ILE A 338 -35.43 -30.00 -27.42
N ASP A 339 -36.64 -30.44 -27.05
CA ASP A 339 -37.73 -30.84 -27.96
C ASP A 339 -37.30 -31.80 -29.10
N GLY A 340 -36.32 -32.67 -28.81
CA GLY A 340 -35.81 -33.69 -29.72
C GLY A 340 -34.63 -33.25 -30.60
N ARG A 341 -34.12 -32.03 -30.45
CA ARG A 341 -32.84 -31.59 -31.04
C ARG A 341 -31.73 -31.58 -30.01
N GLU A 342 -30.56 -32.10 -30.38
CA GLU A 342 -29.34 -31.92 -29.59
C GLU A 342 -28.90 -30.45 -29.63
N THR A 343 -28.64 -29.89 -28.46
CA THR A 343 -28.19 -28.52 -28.21
C THR A 343 -26.96 -28.60 -27.33
N ARG A 344 -25.91 -27.87 -27.68
CA ARG A 344 -24.64 -27.83 -26.98
C ARG A 344 -24.68 -26.76 -25.89
N VAL A 345 -24.27 -27.11 -24.68
CA VAL A 345 -24.18 -26.20 -23.53
C VAL A 345 -22.76 -26.23 -22.98
N ILE A 346 -22.17 -25.07 -22.70
CA ILE A 346 -20.89 -24.99 -21.98
C ILE A 346 -21.16 -24.37 -20.62
N GLU A 347 -20.88 -25.16 -19.57
CA GLU A 347 -21.04 -24.79 -18.17
C GLU A 347 -19.65 -24.54 -17.55
N TYR A 348 -19.38 -23.31 -17.12
CA TYR A 348 -18.19 -23.00 -16.35
C TYR A 348 -18.42 -23.35 -14.88
N GLU A 349 -17.40 -23.85 -14.17
CA GLU A 349 -17.58 -24.32 -12.77
C GLU A 349 -17.17 -23.27 -11.72
N SER A 350 -16.40 -22.25 -12.11
CA SER A 350 -16.07 -21.09 -11.30
C SER A 350 -15.65 -19.88 -12.15
N ASP A 351 -15.61 -18.68 -11.57
CA ASP A 351 -15.06 -17.50 -12.26
C ASP A 351 -13.58 -17.67 -12.60
N ASP A 352 -12.82 -18.43 -11.80
CA ASP A 352 -11.43 -18.76 -12.14
C ASP A 352 -11.33 -19.84 -13.22
N ALA A 353 -12.34 -20.68 -13.42
CA ALA A 353 -12.44 -21.52 -14.62
C ALA A 353 -12.71 -20.68 -15.88
N ALA A 354 -13.63 -19.70 -15.80
CA ALA A 354 -13.88 -18.75 -16.88
C ALA A 354 -12.64 -17.89 -17.19
N ARG A 355 -11.95 -17.34 -16.18
CA ARG A 355 -10.69 -16.58 -16.34
C ARG A 355 -9.56 -17.42 -16.90
N ARG A 356 -9.51 -18.72 -16.58
CA ARG A 356 -8.55 -19.65 -17.22
C ARG A 356 -8.87 -19.93 -18.69
N ASP A 357 -10.05 -19.57 -19.17
CA ASP A 357 -10.46 -19.54 -20.59
C ASP A 357 -10.34 -18.15 -21.23
N VAL A 358 -10.47 -17.06 -20.46
CA VAL A 358 -10.05 -15.72 -20.91
C VAL A 358 -8.54 -15.70 -21.11
N VAL A 359 -7.75 -16.29 -20.20
CA VAL A 359 -6.41 -16.80 -20.53
C VAL A 359 -6.56 -17.96 -21.52
N GLN A 360 -5.64 -18.16 -22.47
CA GLN A 360 -5.77 -19.08 -23.63
C GLN A 360 -6.63 -18.53 -24.80
N LEU A 361 -7.76 -17.84 -24.57
CA LEU A 361 -8.51 -17.19 -25.67
C LEU A 361 -8.08 -15.74 -25.93
N VAL A 362 -8.01 -14.89 -24.89
CA VAL A 362 -7.45 -13.54 -24.94
C VAL A 362 -5.93 -13.56 -24.76
N THR A 363 -5.41 -14.58 -24.06
CA THR A 363 -3.96 -14.78 -23.86
C THR A 363 -3.44 -15.95 -24.70
N HIS A 364 -2.93 -15.82 -25.93
CA HIS A 364 -1.79 -14.97 -26.31
C HIS A 364 -1.65 -13.62 -25.61
N ARG A 365 -0.82 -13.63 -24.54
CA ARG A 365 -0.03 -12.52 -23.95
C ARG A 365 -0.48 -12.06 -22.55
N ASN A 366 0.49 -12.11 -21.63
CA ASN A 366 0.47 -11.73 -20.21
C ASN A 366 -0.42 -12.53 -19.23
N ARG A 367 0.20 -13.07 -18.17
CA ARG A 367 -0.44 -13.58 -16.95
C ARG A 367 -0.20 -12.61 -15.80
N PHE A 368 -1.25 -12.31 -15.04
CA PHE A 368 -1.12 -11.92 -13.64
C PHE A 368 -1.07 -13.19 -12.76
N GLU A 369 -0.24 -13.19 -11.72
CA GLU A 369 -0.48 -14.01 -10.52
C GLU A 369 -1.06 -13.08 -9.45
N MET A 370 -2.25 -13.39 -8.93
CA MET A 370 -2.85 -12.71 -7.77
C MET A 370 -2.99 -13.69 -6.59
N PRO A 371 -2.97 -13.20 -5.34
CA PRO A 371 -3.06 -14.06 -4.16
C PRO A 371 -4.42 -14.72 -4.02
N ALA A 372 -4.45 -15.94 -3.48
CA ALA A 372 -5.67 -16.74 -3.37
C ALA A 372 -6.58 -16.34 -2.20
N THR A 373 -7.88 -16.22 -2.47
CA THR A 373 -9.01 -16.54 -1.55
C THR A 373 -10.31 -16.61 -2.40
N PRO A 374 -11.41 -17.22 -1.91
CA PRO A 374 -12.34 -17.97 -2.79
C PRO A 374 -13.44 -17.18 -3.52
N GLU A 375 -14.21 -17.95 -4.29
CA GLU A 375 -15.33 -17.60 -5.19
C GLU A 375 -16.39 -16.67 -4.59
N SER A 376 -17.06 -15.89 -5.45
CA SER A 376 -18.40 -15.37 -5.17
C SER A 376 -19.31 -15.55 -6.39
N TRP A 377 -19.87 -16.74 -6.55
CA TRP A 377 -20.68 -17.14 -7.71
C TRP A 377 -22.14 -16.64 -7.62
N ALA A 378 -22.26 -15.34 -7.36
CA ALA A 378 -23.48 -14.67 -6.91
C ALA A 378 -24.06 -13.68 -7.94
N GLY A 379 -23.65 -13.78 -9.21
CA GLY A 379 -24.17 -12.92 -10.27
C GLY A 379 -25.55 -13.35 -10.78
N PRO A 380 -26.28 -12.45 -11.45
CA PRO A 380 -27.45 -12.84 -12.23
C PRO A 380 -27.01 -13.76 -13.38
N LEU A 381 -27.81 -14.79 -13.65
CA LEU A 381 -27.59 -15.64 -14.82
C LEU A 381 -27.70 -14.82 -16.11
N ARG A 382 -26.91 -15.20 -17.11
CA ARG A 382 -26.89 -14.62 -18.45
C ARG A 382 -26.83 -15.76 -19.46
N TYR A 383 -27.83 -15.80 -20.35
CA TYR A 383 -27.93 -16.80 -21.40
C TYR A 383 -27.52 -16.19 -22.74
N PHE A 384 -26.46 -16.72 -23.33
CA PHE A 384 -25.97 -16.36 -24.66
C PHE A 384 -26.28 -17.51 -25.63
N HIS A 385 -26.71 -17.22 -26.86
CA HIS A 385 -27.17 -18.24 -27.80
C HIS A 385 -26.73 -17.97 -29.24
N ASN A 386 -26.04 -18.94 -29.86
CA ASN A 386 -25.66 -18.89 -31.26
C ASN A 386 -25.88 -20.27 -31.92
N ARG A 387 -26.90 -20.36 -32.78
CA ARG A 387 -27.32 -21.57 -33.54
C ARG A 387 -27.68 -22.79 -32.68
N ASP A 388 -26.71 -23.67 -32.46
CA ASP A 388 -26.82 -24.91 -31.68
C ASP A 388 -26.10 -24.84 -30.32
N LEU A 389 -25.44 -23.70 -30.03
CA LEU A 389 -24.69 -23.45 -28.80
C LEU A 389 -25.45 -22.48 -27.89
N ILE A 390 -25.64 -22.88 -26.63
CA ILE A 390 -26.00 -22.01 -25.50
C ILE A 390 -24.79 -21.92 -24.56
N VAL A 391 -24.40 -20.71 -24.18
CA VAL A 391 -23.43 -20.48 -23.09
C VAL A 391 -24.19 -19.86 -21.92
N VAL A 392 -24.00 -20.44 -20.74
CA VAL A 392 -24.60 -19.98 -19.49
C VAL A 392 -23.49 -19.40 -18.61
N TYR A 393 -23.64 -18.14 -18.21
CA TYR A 393 -22.70 -17.49 -17.30
C TYR A 393 -23.44 -16.88 -16.10
N ALA A 394 -22.89 -17.06 -14.90
CA ALA A 394 -23.50 -16.66 -13.63
C ALA A 394 -22.57 -15.78 -12.76
N GLY A 395 -21.37 -15.48 -13.23
CA GLY A 395 -20.40 -14.68 -12.49
C GLY A 395 -20.55 -13.19 -12.75
N LEU A 396 -19.71 -12.42 -12.04
CA LEU A 396 -19.73 -10.96 -12.06
C LEU A 396 -18.57 -10.33 -12.85
N ASP A 397 -17.78 -11.16 -13.55
CA ASP A 397 -16.59 -10.71 -14.27
C ASP A 397 -16.99 -9.86 -15.50
N PRO A 398 -16.63 -8.55 -15.55
CA PRO A 398 -17.06 -7.67 -16.62
C PRO A 398 -16.35 -7.99 -17.93
N ASP A 399 -15.05 -8.31 -17.88
CA ASP A 399 -14.22 -8.58 -19.04
C ASP A 399 -14.69 -9.86 -19.75
N PHE A 400 -15.02 -10.92 -19.00
CA PHE A 400 -15.61 -12.12 -19.61
C PHE A 400 -17.02 -11.86 -20.15
N THR A 401 -17.83 -11.07 -19.46
CA THR A 401 -19.17 -10.68 -19.95
C THR A 401 -19.10 -9.93 -21.27
N GLU A 402 -18.21 -8.93 -21.39
CA GLU A 402 -18.03 -8.15 -22.62
C GLU A 402 -17.53 -9.02 -23.77
N ASN A 403 -16.62 -9.97 -23.51
CA ASN A 403 -16.19 -10.93 -24.53
C ASN A 403 -17.31 -11.89 -24.96
N LEU A 404 -18.17 -12.37 -24.04
CA LEU A 404 -19.34 -13.17 -24.41
C LEU A 404 -20.35 -12.36 -25.26
N VAL A 405 -20.64 -11.10 -24.89
CA VAL A 405 -21.46 -10.18 -25.71
C VAL A 405 -20.86 -10.01 -27.10
N ARG A 406 -19.54 -9.79 -27.18
CA ARG A 406 -18.80 -9.60 -28.43
C ARG A 406 -18.75 -10.84 -29.33
N TRP A 407 -18.78 -12.05 -28.76
CA TRP A 407 -18.69 -13.31 -29.52
C TRP A 407 -20.05 -13.93 -29.88
N LEU A 408 -21.07 -13.72 -29.04
CA LEU A 408 -22.36 -14.41 -29.12
C LEU A 408 -23.57 -13.46 -29.26
N GLY A 409 -23.34 -12.15 -29.18
CA GLY A 409 -24.38 -11.12 -29.11
C GLY A 409 -24.86 -10.86 -27.68
N GLU A 410 -25.72 -9.86 -27.51
CA GLU A 410 -26.33 -9.55 -26.21
C GLU A 410 -27.00 -10.77 -25.55
N PRO A 411 -26.93 -10.93 -24.22
CA PRO A 411 -27.62 -12.00 -23.52
C PRO A 411 -29.14 -11.84 -23.69
N LEU A 412 -29.86 -12.96 -23.74
CA LEU A 412 -31.28 -13.05 -24.09
C LEU A 412 -32.25 -12.37 -23.08
N GLU A 413 -31.75 -11.82 -21.98
CA GLU A 413 -32.50 -11.53 -20.76
C GLU A 413 -33.00 -10.07 -20.63
N SER A 414 -33.34 -9.41 -21.74
CA SER A 414 -34.15 -8.18 -21.72
C SER A 414 -35.61 -8.46 -22.09
N SER A 415 -36.37 -8.94 -21.11
CA SER A 415 -37.82 -9.20 -21.11
C SER A 415 -38.37 -10.31 -22.05
N ALA A 416 -38.86 -11.39 -21.42
CA ALA A 416 -40.02 -12.20 -21.83
C ALA A 416 -40.14 -12.63 -23.32
N LYS A 417 -39.02 -12.97 -23.98
CA LYS A 417 -39.01 -13.53 -25.34
C LYS A 417 -38.56 -14.98 -25.33
N ARG A 418 -39.16 -15.80 -26.20
CA ARG A 418 -38.68 -17.17 -26.47
C ARG A 418 -37.26 -17.12 -27.03
N LEU A 419 -36.47 -18.15 -26.71
CA LEU A 419 -35.35 -18.57 -27.55
C LEU A 419 -35.82 -18.65 -29.02
N PRO A 420 -35.13 -17.97 -29.96
CA PRO A 420 -35.53 -18.00 -31.36
C PRO A 420 -35.32 -19.41 -31.93
N ALA A 421 -36.28 -19.89 -32.73
CA ALA A 421 -36.13 -21.18 -33.41
C ALA A 421 -34.92 -21.11 -34.38
N PRO A 422 -34.02 -22.12 -34.39
CA PRO A 422 -32.84 -22.10 -35.25
C PRO A 422 -33.21 -21.98 -36.73
N ALA A 423 -32.65 -20.96 -37.39
CA ALA A 423 -32.95 -20.63 -38.78
C ALA A 423 -32.41 -21.68 -39.77
N GLU A 424 -33.15 -21.91 -40.86
CA GLU A 424 -32.67 -22.69 -42.00
C GLU A 424 -31.59 -21.92 -42.79
N PRO A 425 -30.63 -22.61 -43.43
CA PRO A 425 -29.56 -21.97 -44.18
C PRO A 425 -30.09 -21.34 -45.47
N ALA A 426 -30.11 -20.00 -45.52
CA ALA A 426 -30.51 -19.26 -46.72
C ALA A 426 -29.51 -19.46 -47.89
N PRO A 427 -30.00 -19.53 -49.15
CA PRO A 427 -29.14 -19.53 -50.34
C PRO A 427 -28.49 -18.16 -50.57
N ALA A 428 -27.44 -18.11 -51.40
CA ALA A 428 -26.73 -16.88 -51.69
C ALA A 428 -27.54 -15.92 -52.59
N GLU A 429 -27.61 -14.65 -52.21
CA GLU A 429 -28.25 -13.57 -52.98
C GLU A 429 -27.23 -12.53 -53.50
N PRO A 430 -27.59 -11.74 -54.54
CA PRO A 430 -26.68 -10.81 -55.22
C PRO A 430 -26.44 -9.50 -54.45
N ALA A 431 -25.55 -8.66 -54.99
CA ALA A 431 -25.12 -7.42 -54.36
C ALA A 431 -26.28 -6.44 -54.06
N PRO A 432 -26.32 -5.82 -52.87
CA PRO A 432 -27.37 -4.88 -52.49
C PRO A 432 -27.22 -3.53 -53.20
N ALA A 433 -28.35 -2.84 -53.39
CA ALA A 433 -28.35 -1.41 -53.66
C ALA A 433 -27.96 -0.61 -52.39
N GLU A 434 -27.42 0.59 -52.58
CA GLU A 434 -26.90 1.41 -51.48
C GLU A 434 -28.02 1.88 -50.51
N PRO A 435 -27.85 1.71 -49.19
CA PRO A 435 -28.73 2.31 -48.20
C PRO A 435 -28.37 3.79 -47.95
N GLU A 436 -29.33 4.57 -47.45
CA GLU A 436 -29.08 5.93 -46.96
C GLU A 436 -28.04 5.92 -45.81
N PRO A 437 -27.22 6.98 -45.67
CA PRO A 437 -26.08 6.97 -44.75
C PRO A 437 -26.52 6.91 -43.29
N ALA A 438 -26.14 5.83 -42.61
CA ALA A 438 -26.24 5.73 -41.16
C ALA A 438 -25.33 6.76 -40.47
N GLN A 439 -25.76 7.25 -39.30
CA GLN A 439 -24.89 8.05 -38.44
C GLN A 439 -23.64 7.24 -38.05
N GLU A 440 -22.46 7.86 -38.14
CA GLU A 440 -21.20 7.17 -37.86
C GLU A 440 -21.12 6.76 -36.37
N PRO A 441 -20.61 5.56 -36.04
CA PRO A 441 -20.43 5.15 -34.64
C PRO A 441 -19.44 6.10 -33.94
N PRO A 442 -19.62 6.39 -32.64
CA PRO A 442 -18.95 7.51 -31.98
C PRO A 442 -17.42 7.47 -32.07
N ASP A 443 -16.79 6.28 -31.92
CA ASP A 443 -15.34 6.08 -32.03
C ASP A 443 -14.78 6.12 -33.48
N ARG A 444 -15.34 6.99 -34.33
CA ARG A 444 -14.80 7.27 -35.66
C ARG A 444 -14.54 8.75 -35.87
N PHE A 445 -13.47 9.03 -36.60
CA PHE A 445 -13.20 10.35 -37.18
C PHE A 445 -14.25 10.64 -38.26
N SER A 446 -14.75 11.87 -38.31
CA SER A 446 -15.72 12.29 -39.34
C SER A 446 -15.09 12.24 -40.75
N THR A 447 -15.89 12.39 -41.81
CA THR A 447 -15.40 12.40 -43.20
C THR A 447 -14.25 13.42 -43.43
N ASP A 448 -14.35 14.62 -42.86
CA ASP A 448 -13.31 15.66 -43.03
C ASP A 448 -12.06 15.38 -42.19
N GLN A 449 -12.23 14.95 -40.93
CA GLN A 449 -11.13 14.50 -40.06
C GLN A 449 -10.39 13.31 -40.69
N THR A 450 -11.13 12.39 -41.31
CA THR A 450 -10.63 11.23 -42.07
C THR A 450 -9.75 11.67 -43.23
N ALA A 451 -10.23 12.61 -44.06
CA ALA A 451 -9.48 13.12 -45.20
C ALA A 451 -8.17 13.79 -44.77
N GLN A 452 -8.20 14.62 -43.72
CA GLN A 452 -7.02 15.31 -43.18
C GLN A 452 -5.99 14.34 -42.60
N LEU A 453 -6.42 13.31 -41.86
CA LEU A 453 -5.52 12.28 -41.31
C LEU A 453 -4.88 11.43 -42.41
N LEU A 454 -5.64 11.08 -43.45
CA LEU A 454 -5.11 10.37 -44.62
C LEU A 454 -4.12 11.23 -45.40
N GLU A 455 -4.43 12.51 -45.67
CA GLU A 455 -3.52 13.43 -46.34
C GLU A 455 -2.19 13.59 -45.58
N LEU A 456 -2.24 13.72 -44.25
CA LEU A 456 -1.05 13.79 -43.39
C LEU A 456 -0.22 12.49 -43.45
N TYR A 457 -0.87 11.32 -43.49
CA TYR A 457 -0.20 10.03 -43.62
C TYR A 457 0.43 9.84 -45.01
N GLU A 458 -0.35 9.98 -46.07
CA GLU A 458 0.08 9.69 -47.45
C GLU A 458 1.18 10.63 -47.96
N ASN A 459 1.15 11.90 -47.55
CA ASN A 459 2.23 12.85 -47.85
C ASN A 459 3.47 12.70 -46.94
N GLY A 460 3.53 11.68 -46.08
CA GLY A 460 4.64 11.45 -45.15
C GLY A 460 4.87 12.63 -44.21
N GLN A 461 3.79 13.22 -43.70
CA GLN A 461 3.82 14.41 -42.83
C GLN A 461 3.38 14.13 -41.39
N LEU A 462 2.58 13.08 -41.16
CA LEU A 462 2.00 12.69 -39.87
C LEU A 462 3.02 12.61 -38.72
N PHE A 463 4.22 12.08 -38.98
CA PHE A 463 5.29 11.90 -37.99
C PHE A 463 6.20 13.14 -37.84
N ARG A 464 5.99 14.22 -38.60
CA ARG A 464 6.84 15.43 -38.52
C ARG A 464 6.37 16.29 -37.35
N THR A 465 7.28 16.65 -36.45
CA THR A 465 6.99 17.47 -35.25
C THR A 465 6.24 18.78 -35.54
N ARG A 466 6.50 19.39 -36.71
CA ARG A 466 5.79 20.60 -37.16
C ARG A 466 4.27 20.42 -37.34
N GLN A 467 3.79 19.18 -37.56
CA GLN A 467 2.37 18.88 -37.77
C GLN A 467 1.62 18.53 -36.47
N TYR A 468 2.27 18.62 -35.31
CA TYR A 468 1.60 18.46 -34.03
C TYR A 468 0.37 19.39 -33.88
N GLN A 469 0.46 20.65 -34.34
CA GLN A 469 -0.66 21.59 -34.29
C GLN A 469 -1.86 21.11 -35.12
N ALA A 470 -1.64 20.70 -36.37
CA ALA A 470 -2.70 20.18 -37.24
C ALA A 470 -3.35 18.91 -36.65
N LEU A 471 -2.54 17.99 -36.12
CA LEU A 471 -3.04 16.77 -35.49
C LEU A 471 -3.82 17.07 -34.19
N ARG A 472 -3.35 18.03 -33.38
CA ARG A 472 -4.03 18.44 -32.14
C ARG A 472 -5.39 19.10 -32.43
N ALA A 473 -5.49 19.90 -33.49
CA ALA A 473 -6.76 20.48 -33.93
C ALA A 473 -7.79 19.40 -34.33
N ILE A 474 -7.38 18.40 -35.13
CA ILE A 474 -8.24 17.27 -35.52
C ILE A 474 -8.78 16.52 -34.29
N PHE A 475 -7.92 16.28 -33.30
CA PHE A 475 -8.31 15.57 -32.07
C PHE A 475 -9.19 16.42 -31.14
N ALA A 476 -8.99 17.74 -31.08
CA ALA A 476 -9.86 18.64 -30.33
C ALA A 476 -11.26 18.77 -30.95
N ASP A 477 -11.35 18.81 -32.29
CA ASP A 477 -12.62 18.79 -33.02
C ASP A 477 -13.35 17.45 -32.87
N ARG A 478 -12.61 16.33 -32.91
CA ARG A 478 -13.14 15.00 -32.55
C ARG A 478 -13.73 14.99 -31.13
N PHE A 479 -12.97 15.43 -30.13
CA PHE A 479 -13.45 15.50 -28.74
C PHE A 479 -14.70 16.39 -28.61
N GLN A 480 -14.71 17.57 -29.24
CA GLN A 480 -15.86 18.49 -29.19
C GLN A 480 -17.13 17.86 -29.80
N ARG A 481 -17.00 17.08 -30.86
CA ARG A 481 -18.10 16.32 -31.49
C ARG A 481 -18.58 15.16 -30.61
N GLU A 482 -17.66 14.38 -30.04
CA GLU A 482 -17.99 13.21 -29.21
C GLU A 482 -18.59 13.59 -27.85
N GLN A 483 -18.13 14.70 -27.27
CA GLN A 483 -18.59 15.22 -25.97
C GLN A 483 -19.62 16.35 -26.11
N ALA A 484 -20.24 16.50 -27.29
CA ALA A 484 -21.15 17.62 -27.60
C ALA A 484 -22.27 17.78 -26.56
N GLU A 485 -22.93 16.69 -26.14
CA GLU A 485 -23.99 16.74 -25.12
C GLU A 485 -23.47 17.21 -23.75
N ALA A 486 -22.29 16.75 -23.33
CA ALA A 486 -21.65 17.15 -22.06
C ALA A 486 -21.19 18.62 -22.09
N ILE A 487 -20.67 19.06 -23.24
CA ILE A 487 -20.26 20.45 -23.48
C ILE A 487 -21.49 21.36 -23.48
N GLU A 488 -22.55 21.01 -24.21
CA GLU A 488 -23.81 21.77 -24.23
C GLU A 488 -24.48 21.82 -22.85
N ALA A 489 -24.49 20.72 -22.10
CA ALA A 489 -25.08 20.66 -20.76
C ALA A 489 -24.41 21.64 -19.78
N VAL A 490 -23.09 21.82 -19.86
CA VAL A 490 -22.36 22.79 -19.01
C VAL A 490 -22.45 24.21 -19.59
N ILE A 491 -22.29 24.39 -20.90
CA ILE A 491 -22.20 25.73 -21.48
C ILE A 491 -23.56 26.42 -21.56
N ASN A 492 -24.65 25.71 -21.86
CA ASN A 492 -25.99 26.31 -21.91
C ASN A 492 -26.59 26.65 -20.52
N VAL A 493 -26.06 26.04 -19.44
CA VAL A 493 -26.60 26.16 -18.08
C VAL A 493 -25.64 26.90 -17.13
N ASP A 494 -24.38 26.48 -17.07
CA ASP A 494 -23.41 26.87 -16.03
C ASP A 494 -22.38 27.93 -16.47
N ASP A 495 -21.92 27.94 -17.74
CA ASP A 495 -21.02 28.98 -18.27
C ASP A 495 -21.12 29.21 -19.79
N LYS A 496 -21.97 30.16 -20.20
CA LYS A 496 -22.19 30.54 -21.62
C LYS A 496 -21.00 31.23 -22.29
N GLU A 497 -20.08 31.78 -21.52
CA GLU A 497 -18.88 32.44 -22.08
C GLU A 497 -17.73 31.45 -22.30
N LEU A 498 -17.80 30.24 -21.71
CA LEU A 498 -16.71 29.28 -21.78
C LEU A 498 -16.40 28.82 -23.21
N SER A 499 -17.41 28.60 -24.07
CA SER A 499 -17.16 28.28 -25.49
C SER A 499 -16.40 29.40 -26.16
N GLN A 500 -16.95 30.63 -26.15
CA GLN A 500 -16.33 31.77 -26.81
C GLN A 500 -14.91 32.01 -26.31
N TRP A 501 -14.65 31.90 -25.01
CA TRP A 501 -13.31 32.05 -24.48
C TRP A 501 -12.35 30.95 -24.97
N LEU A 502 -12.80 29.69 -25.04
CA LEU A 502 -12.01 28.58 -25.59
C LEU A 502 -11.77 28.75 -27.09
N ASP A 503 -12.77 29.24 -27.84
CA ASP A 503 -12.68 29.52 -29.27
C ASP A 503 -11.71 30.69 -29.55
N ASP A 504 -11.73 31.74 -28.73
CA ASP A 504 -10.77 32.85 -28.75
C ASP A 504 -9.33 32.42 -28.34
N HIS A 505 -9.19 31.29 -27.63
CA HIS A 505 -7.93 30.76 -27.10
C HIS A 505 -7.63 29.35 -27.61
N GLN A 506 -7.75 29.15 -28.93
CA GLN A 506 -7.65 27.85 -29.61
C GLN A 506 -6.51 26.93 -29.11
N GLU A 507 -5.29 27.42 -28.88
CA GLU A 507 -4.19 26.57 -28.39
C GLU A 507 -4.43 25.99 -26.98
N ILE A 508 -5.14 26.73 -26.12
CA ILE A 508 -5.52 26.29 -24.78
C ILE A 508 -6.69 25.31 -24.86
N LYS A 509 -7.70 25.59 -25.69
CA LYS A 509 -8.82 24.68 -25.98
C LYS A 509 -8.33 23.32 -26.48
N GLU A 510 -7.46 23.34 -27.48
CA GLU A 510 -6.89 22.13 -28.07
C GLU A 510 -6.07 21.30 -27.08
N GLU A 511 -5.27 21.95 -26.22
CA GLU A 511 -4.48 21.24 -25.19
C GLU A 511 -5.34 20.78 -24.01
N PHE A 512 -6.39 21.52 -23.65
CA PHE A 512 -7.34 21.16 -22.61
C PHE A 512 -8.17 19.93 -23.00
N TYR A 513 -8.80 19.93 -24.18
CA TYR A 513 -9.55 18.78 -24.68
C TYR A 513 -8.66 17.53 -24.87
N ARG A 514 -7.39 17.71 -25.24
CA ARG A 514 -6.38 16.63 -25.33
C ARG A 514 -5.87 16.14 -23.96
N ALA A 515 -6.17 16.84 -22.87
CA ALA A 515 -5.80 16.45 -21.52
C ALA A 515 -6.90 15.63 -20.80
N ILE A 516 -8.15 15.75 -21.28
CA ILE A 516 -9.29 15.01 -20.75
C ILE A 516 -9.29 13.60 -21.33
N ASP A 517 -9.40 12.58 -20.47
CA ASP A 517 -9.65 11.19 -20.85
C ASP A 517 -11.06 10.78 -20.38
N PRO A 518 -12.07 10.75 -21.28
CA PRO A 518 -13.45 10.36 -20.95
C PRO A 518 -13.62 8.94 -20.36
N ALA A 519 -12.58 8.09 -20.38
CA ALA A 519 -12.60 6.78 -19.71
C ALA A 519 -12.24 6.83 -18.21
N VAL A 520 -11.85 8.01 -17.68
CA VAL A 520 -11.54 8.21 -16.26
C VAL A 520 -12.02 9.55 -15.68
N ASP A 521 -12.11 10.60 -16.50
CA ASP A 521 -12.47 11.95 -16.07
C ASP A 521 -13.98 12.21 -16.18
N ASN A 522 -14.52 12.94 -15.21
CA ASN A 522 -15.90 13.42 -15.23
C ASN A 522 -16.01 14.68 -16.11
N VAL A 523 -16.13 14.49 -17.43
CA VAL A 523 -16.06 15.57 -18.45
C VAL A 523 -16.92 16.81 -18.09
N PRO A 524 -18.21 16.70 -17.69
CA PRO A 524 -18.98 17.86 -17.25
C PRO A 524 -18.37 18.61 -16.06
N GLU A 525 -17.79 17.90 -15.09
CA GLU A 525 -17.21 18.55 -13.89
C GLU A 525 -15.84 19.16 -14.18
N VAL A 526 -15.01 18.53 -15.02
CA VAL A 526 -13.77 19.13 -15.54
C VAL A 526 -14.08 20.46 -16.25
N LEU A 527 -15.12 20.51 -17.09
CA LEU A 527 -15.56 21.72 -17.76
C LEU A 527 -16.05 22.79 -16.76
N ARG A 528 -16.83 22.42 -15.73
CA ARG A 528 -17.27 23.35 -14.67
C ARG A 528 -16.10 23.92 -13.89
N LEU A 529 -15.13 23.08 -13.48
CA LEU A 529 -13.95 23.49 -12.73
C LEU A 529 -13.11 24.47 -13.56
N PHE A 530 -12.86 24.18 -14.83
CA PHE A 530 -12.09 25.07 -15.72
C PHE A 530 -12.83 26.39 -15.98
N GLY A 531 -14.15 26.36 -16.22
CA GLY A 531 -14.98 27.56 -16.32
C GLY A 531 -15.01 28.39 -15.04
N LYS A 532 -15.05 27.74 -13.87
CA LYS A 532 -14.97 28.43 -12.56
C LYS A 532 -13.62 29.12 -12.37
N LEU A 533 -12.51 28.45 -12.69
CA LEU A 533 -11.17 29.05 -12.71
C LEU A 533 -11.10 30.26 -13.65
N ARG A 534 -11.69 30.18 -14.85
CA ARG A 534 -11.79 31.30 -15.80
C ARG A 534 -12.48 32.52 -15.21
N ARG A 535 -13.60 32.31 -14.49
CA ARG A 535 -14.40 33.40 -13.90
C ARG A 535 -13.76 34.02 -12.65
N GLU A 536 -13.07 33.22 -11.83
CA GLU A 536 -12.42 33.69 -10.60
C GLU A 536 -11.01 34.27 -10.86
N PHE A 537 -10.29 33.81 -11.90
CA PHE A 537 -8.90 34.16 -12.17
C PHE A 537 -8.60 34.47 -13.66
N PRO A 538 -9.36 35.36 -14.33
CA PRO A 538 -9.25 35.58 -15.79
C PRO A 538 -7.84 35.98 -16.26
N ASP A 539 -7.17 36.89 -15.53
CA ASP A 539 -5.79 37.34 -15.81
C ASP A 539 -4.73 36.24 -15.64
N HIS A 540 -5.11 35.04 -15.19
CA HIS A 540 -4.21 33.93 -14.87
C HIS A 540 -4.40 32.71 -15.80
N MET A 541 -5.53 32.60 -16.51
CA MET A 541 -5.82 31.45 -17.38
C MET A 541 -4.81 31.28 -18.51
N VAL A 542 -4.39 32.38 -19.16
CA VAL A 542 -3.39 32.33 -20.24
C VAL A 542 -1.98 32.04 -19.71
N PRO A 543 -1.42 32.80 -18.73
CA PRO A 543 -0.06 32.53 -18.26
C PRO A 543 0.09 31.22 -17.46
N TYR A 544 -1.00 30.62 -16.95
CA TYR A 544 -0.98 29.38 -16.17
C TYR A 544 -1.92 28.30 -16.73
N ALA A 545 -2.11 28.25 -18.05
CA ALA A 545 -3.02 27.30 -18.71
C ALA A 545 -2.79 25.82 -18.30
N ASN A 546 -1.53 25.37 -18.24
CA ASN A 546 -1.20 24.01 -17.77
C ASN A 546 -1.61 23.75 -16.31
N LEU A 547 -1.59 24.77 -15.43
CA LEU A 547 -2.07 24.64 -14.05
C LEU A 547 -3.60 24.55 -14.02
N ALA A 548 -4.30 25.34 -14.83
CA ALA A 548 -5.76 25.31 -14.90
C ALA A 548 -6.26 23.95 -15.41
N ILE A 549 -5.61 23.42 -16.46
CA ILE A 549 -5.83 22.06 -16.98
C ILE A 549 -5.56 21.03 -15.87
N ALA A 550 -4.37 21.05 -15.25
CA ALA A 550 -3.99 20.08 -14.20
C ALA A 550 -4.89 20.13 -12.96
N VAL A 551 -5.45 21.28 -12.59
CA VAL A 551 -6.45 21.35 -11.50
C VAL A 551 -7.78 20.74 -11.95
N ALA A 552 -8.24 21.04 -13.17
CA ALA A 552 -9.53 20.56 -13.66
C ALA A 552 -9.58 19.01 -13.78
N ILE A 553 -8.58 18.38 -14.40
CA ILE A 553 -8.48 16.91 -14.62
C ILE A 553 -7.97 16.11 -13.40
N THR A 554 -8.08 16.68 -12.21
CA THR A 554 -7.60 16.04 -10.97
C THR A 554 -8.56 16.27 -9.82
N TRP A 555 -9.30 17.39 -9.84
CA TRP A 555 -10.26 17.75 -8.79
C TRP A 555 -11.71 17.41 -9.13
N ASP A 556 -11.99 16.94 -10.35
CA ASP A 556 -13.25 16.32 -10.74
C ASP A 556 -13.47 14.95 -10.04
N ASN A 557 -12.38 14.26 -9.68
CA ASN A 557 -12.36 12.99 -8.98
C ASN A 557 -11.89 13.13 -7.50
N PRO A 558 -12.80 13.16 -6.51
CA PRO A 558 -12.47 13.30 -5.09
C PRO A 558 -11.49 12.24 -4.54
N ASN A 559 -11.41 11.05 -5.17
CA ASN A 559 -10.51 9.99 -4.74
C ASN A 559 -9.05 10.27 -5.11
N ALA A 560 -8.81 11.05 -6.17
CA ALA A 560 -7.48 11.34 -6.69
C ALA A 560 -6.77 12.47 -5.90
N VAL A 561 -7.55 13.39 -5.30
CA VAL A 561 -7.03 14.46 -4.40
C VAL A 561 -6.87 14.02 -2.95
N ASN A 562 -7.59 12.98 -2.50
CA ASN A 562 -7.58 12.52 -1.10
C ASN A 562 -6.46 11.48 -0.80
N VAL A 563 -5.29 11.64 -1.44
CA VAL A 563 -4.13 10.74 -1.30
C VAL A 563 -3.56 10.62 0.12
N HIS A 564 -3.97 11.49 1.04
CA HIS A 564 -3.50 11.54 2.43
C HIS A 564 -4.37 10.74 3.42
N ALA A 565 -5.50 10.18 2.95
CA ALA A 565 -6.44 9.46 3.80
C ALA A 565 -5.83 8.25 4.52
N GLY A 566 -5.02 7.44 3.83
CA GLY A 566 -4.43 6.22 4.38
C GLY A 566 -3.55 6.47 5.62
N PRO A 567 -2.47 7.28 5.53
CA PRO A 567 -1.64 7.63 6.67
C PRO A 567 -2.43 8.28 7.83
N MET A 568 -3.41 9.15 7.52
CA MET A 568 -4.27 9.78 8.52
C MET A 568 -5.16 8.78 9.27
N GLN A 569 -5.77 7.82 8.55
CA GLN A 569 -6.58 6.75 9.10
C GLN A 569 -5.75 5.78 9.94
N GLN A 570 -4.55 5.40 9.45
CA GLN A 570 -3.58 4.58 10.17
C GLN A 570 -3.20 5.23 11.51
N GLY A 571 -2.93 6.54 11.51
CA GLY A 571 -2.65 7.32 12.71
C GLY A 571 -3.87 7.67 13.56
N LYS A 572 -5.08 7.20 13.20
CA LYS A 572 -6.36 7.51 13.88
C LYS A 572 -6.52 9.00 14.19
N ALA A 573 -6.09 9.83 13.25
CA ALA A 573 -5.97 11.27 13.41
C ALA A 573 -7.21 12.00 12.86
N ILE A 574 -7.45 13.20 13.37
CA ILE A 574 -8.60 14.02 12.97
C ILE A 574 -8.23 14.83 11.72
N GLN A 575 -9.06 14.77 10.69
CA GLN A 575 -8.86 15.59 9.48
C GLN A 575 -8.91 17.09 9.83
N PRO A 576 -7.89 17.89 9.49
CA PRO A 576 -7.92 19.33 9.72
C PRO A 576 -9.00 20.00 8.85
N GLN A 577 -9.63 21.04 9.39
CA GLN A 577 -10.66 21.83 8.72
C GLN A 577 -10.41 23.33 8.94
N PRO A 578 -10.67 24.19 7.93
CA PRO A 578 -11.09 23.85 6.57
C PRO A 578 -9.95 23.23 5.75
N VAL A 579 -10.27 22.25 4.90
CA VAL A 579 -9.38 21.80 3.82
C VAL A 579 -9.31 22.79 2.67
N CYS A 580 -8.26 22.72 1.87
CA CYS A 580 -8.14 23.50 0.63
C CYS A 580 -8.97 22.86 -0.50
N ASP A 581 -9.74 23.67 -1.22
CA ASP A 581 -10.51 23.26 -2.40
C ASP A 581 -9.74 23.51 -3.72
N ALA A 582 -10.33 23.16 -4.86
CA ALA A 582 -9.71 23.35 -6.17
C ALA A 582 -9.33 24.82 -6.46
N MET A 583 -10.17 25.79 -6.07
CA MET A 583 -9.91 27.21 -6.35
C MET A 583 -8.80 27.76 -5.44
N GLY A 584 -8.85 27.48 -4.14
CA GLY A 584 -7.79 27.83 -3.20
C GLY A 584 -6.46 27.16 -3.55
N ASN A 585 -6.50 25.95 -4.10
CA ASN A 585 -5.33 25.21 -4.57
C ASN A 585 -4.69 25.88 -5.80
N PHE A 586 -5.48 26.23 -6.83
CA PHE A 586 -5.01 27.01 -7.98
C PHE A 586 -4.44 28.36 -7.54
N LYS A 587 -5.20 29.13 -6.75
CA LYS A 587 -4.81 30.47 -6.29
C LYS A 587 -3.50 30.44 -5.51
N TYR A 588 -3.33 29.47 -4.61
CA TYR A 588 -2.09 29.30 -3.84
C TYR A 588 -0.86 29.17 -4.76
N TYR A 589 -0.94 28.38 -5.82
CA TYR A 589 0.19 28.15 -6.73
C TYR A 589 0.50 29.38 -7.60
N VAL A 590 -0.53 30.16 -8.00
CA VAL A 590 -0.32 31.43 -8.70
C VAL A 590 0.27 32.50 -7.79
N ASP A 591 -0.25 32.67 -6.57
CA ASP A 591 0.25 33.61 -5.56
C ASP A 591 1.73 33.31 -5.19
N ALA A 592 2.11 32.02 -5.17
CA ALA A 592 3.42 31.56 -4.71
C ALA A 592 4.48 31.39 -5.82
N GLU A 593 4.11 31.48 -7.11
CA GLU A 593 5.05 31.29 -8.24
C GLU A 593 6.35 32.12 -8.15
N PRO A 594 6.36 33.40 -7.70
CA PRO A 594 7.61 34.15 -7.54
C PRO A 594 8.64 33.48 -6.63
N ALA A 595 8.20 32.65 -5.67
CA ALA A 595 9.06 31.82 -4.83
C ALA A 595 9.33 30.43 -5.44
N MET A 596 8.43 29.92 -6.29
CA MET A 596 8.55 28.62 -6.98
C MET A 596 9.42 28.67 -8.25
N GLN A 597 9.77 29.87 -8.73
CA GLN A 597 10.77 30.15 -9.77
C GLN A 597 10.39 29.67 -11.19
N GLY A 598 9.13 29.82 -11.60
CA GLY A 598 8.68 29.45 -12.94
C GLY A 598 8.25 27.98 -13.06
N ARG A 599 8.25 27.23 -11.94
CA ARG A 599 7.85 25.81 -11.95
C ARG A 599 6.37 25.67 -12.27
N ILE A 600 5.51 26.53 -11.73
CA ILE A 600 4.06 26.48 -11.94
C ILE A 600 3.68 26.93 -13.35
N ARG A 601 4.46 27.85 -13.94
CA ARG A 601 4.26 28.42 -15.27
C ARG A 601 4.80 27.55 -16.41
N TYR A 602 5.96 26.95 -16.24
CA TYR A 602 6.70 26.30 -17.35
C TYR A 602 6.66 24.77 -17.33
N LEU A 603 6.19 24.13 -16.25
CA LEU A 603 5.90 22.70 -16.29
C LEU A 603 4.63 22.44 -17.12
N PRO A 604 4.62 21.39 -17.97
CA PRO A 604 3.40 20.93 -18.62
C PRO A 604 2.49 20.26 -17.60
N TRP A 605 1.18 20.17 -17.89
CA TRP A 605 0.19 19.67 -16.95
C TRP A 605 0.50 18.26 -16.44
N GLU A 606 1.11 17.38 -17.26
CA GLU A 606 1.50 16.02 -16.86
C GLU A 606 2.49 15.97 -15.68
N PHE A 607 3.20 17.06 -15.38
CA PHE A 607 4.03 17.20 -14.17
C PHE A 607 3.28 17.92 -13.03
N LEU A 608 2.36 18.84 -13.37
CA LEU A 608 1.59 19.63 -12.40
C LEU A 608 0.51 18.83 -11.69
N ILE A 609 -0.02 17.76 -12.28
CA ILE A 609 -0.98 16.87 -11.60
C ILE A 609 -0.38 16.26 -10.30
N HIS A 610 0.93 15.99 -10.28
CA HIS A 610 1.69 15.55 -9.10
C HIS A 610 2.05 16.68 -8.10
N ILE A 611 1.65 17.92 -8.38
CA ILE A 611 1.70 19.07 -7.47
C ILE A 611 0.30 19.35 -6.90
N VAL A 612 -0.72 19.39 -7.77
CA VAL A 612 -2.06 19.89 -7.42
C VAL A 612 -2.95 18.87 -6.70
N ASN A 613 -2.65 17.57 -6.74
CA ASN A 613 -3.47 16.54 -6.09
C ASN A 613 -3.26 16.45 -4.56
N HIS A 614 -3.68 17.50 -3.83
CA HIS A 614 -3.75 17.48 -2.35
C HIS A 614 -4.62 18.59 -1.74
N THR A 615 -5.29 18.25 -0.65
CA THR A 615 -6.23 19.12 0.09
C THR A 615 -5.59 19.92 1.24
N THR A 616 -4.26 19.99 1.33
CA THR A 616 -3.53 20.63 2.45
C THR A 616 -4.00 22.09 2.66
N PRO A 617 -4.47 22.48 3.87
CA PRO A 617 -4.92 23.84 4.19
C PRO A 617 -3.88 24.91 3.89
N VAL A 618 -4.31 26.08 3.41
CA VAL A 618 -3.41 27.16 2.95
C VAL A 618 -2.43 27.63 4.04
N GLU A 619 -2.85 27.67 5.30
CA GLU A 619 -1.99 28.02 6.44
C GLU A 619 -0.83 27.02 6.61
N GLU A 620 -1.07 25.71 6.45
CA GLU A 620 -0.02 24.69 6.48
C GLU A 620 0.93 24.82 5.30
N ARG A 621 0.45 25.26 4.13
CA ARG A 621 1.30 25.54 2.96
C ARG A 621 2.21 26.74 3.19
N GLN A 622 1.67 27.82 3.76
CA GLN A 622 2.45 29.00 4.14
C GLN A 622 3.50 28.67 5.20
N TRP A 623 3.15 27.85 6.21
CA TRP A 623 4.08 27.31 7.19
C TRP A 623 5.19 26.46 6.54
N ALA A 624 4.83 25.59 5.58
CA ALA A 624 5.79 24.76 4.86
C ALA A 624 6.76 25.61 4.02
N MET A 625 6.26 26.66 3.34
CA MET A 625 7.10 27.64 2.62
C MET A 625 8.06 28.35 3.56
N GLN A 626 7.60 28.86 4.71
CA GLN A 626 8.45 29.52 5.71
C GLN A 626 9.53 28.57 6.29
N THR A 627 9.21 27.28 6.45
CA THR A 627 10.07 26.30 7.12
C THR A 627 11.03 25.57 6.17
N TYR A 628 10.64 25.37 4.90
CA TYR A 628 11.34 24.48 3.96
C TYR A 628 11.77 25.11 2.63
N LEU A 629 11.36 26.33 2.26
CA LEU A 629 11.75 26.95 0.98
C LEU A 629 13.29 27.07 0.83
N GLY A 630 13.99 27.37 1.93
CA GLY A 630 15.47 27.38 1.99
C GLY A 630 16.13 26.00 1.88
N ARG A 631 15.35 24.91 1.87
CA ARG A 631 15.76 23.50 1.71
C ARG A 631 15.05 22.82 0.52
N ARG A 632 14.51 23.56 -0.47
CA ARG A 632 13.73 22.97 -1.58
C ARG A 632 14.54 22.00 -2.45
N ALA A 633 15.78 22.34 -2.79
CA ALA A 633 16.62 21.43 -3.58
C ALA A 633 16.95 20.20 -2.72
N MET A 634 16.64 19.00 -3.21
CA MET A 634 16.69 17.74 -2.48
C MET A 634 15.87 17.74 -1.17
N PHE A 635 14.68 18.37 -1.19
CA PHE A 635 13.85 18.56 0.02
C PHE A 635 13.49 17.26 0.76
N GLY A 636 13.45 16.11 0.06
CA GLY A 636 12.95 14.84 0.61
C GLY A 636 13.67 14.35 1.87
N SER A 637 14.86 14.89 2.17
CA SER A 637 15.51 14.74 3.48
C SER A 637 14.62 15.10 4.68
N CYS A 638 13.63 15.99 4.51
CA CYS A 638 12.63 16.37 5.52
C CYS A 638 11.75 15.21 6.01
N TYR A 639 11.73 14.07 5.31
CA TYR A 639 11.16 12.81 5.79
C TYR A 639 11.66 12.45 7.22
N LYS A 640 12.93 12.75 7.52
CA LYS A 640 13.54 12.51 8.84
C LYS A 640 13.34 13.64 9.85
N ASP A 641 12.76 14.78 9.46
CA ASP A 641 12.40 15.83 10.42
C ASP A 641 11.22 15.35 11.31
N VAL A 642 10.31 14.53 10.76
CA VAL A 642 9.23 13.87 11.50
C VAL A 642 9.78 12.75 12.41
N PRO A 643 9.58 12.82 13.75
CA PRO A 643 10.04 11.78 14.67
C PRO A 643 9.40 10.41 14.39
N TYR A 644 10.18 9.33 14.52
CA TYR A 644 9.63 7.98 14.37
C TYR A 644 8.91 7.54 15.66
N ASP A 645 7.66 7.10 15.54
CA ASP A 645 6.87 6.63 16.69
C ASP A 645 6.92 5.10 16.84
N HIS A 646 7.98 4.61 17.49
CA HIS A 646 8.15 3.17 17.76
C HIS A 646 6.97 2.55 18.52
N GLY A 647 6.31 3.30 19.41
CA GLY A 647 5.10 2.80 20.10
C GLY A 647 3.94 2.52 19.13
N MET A 648 3.80 3.29 18.06
CA MET A 648 2.85 3.02 16.99
C MET A 648 3.23 1.78 16.18
N LEU A 649 4.52 1.60 15.86
CA LEU A 649 5.00 0.42 15.16
C LEU A 649 4.81 -0.87 15.98
N ASP A 650 5.34 -0.89 17.21
CA ASP A 650 5.37 -2.08 18.07
C ASP A 650 3.97 -2.48 18.57
N SER A 651 3.02 -1.54 18.65
CA SER A 651 1.61 -1.83 18.94
C SER A 651 0.74 -2.05 17.68
N ASN A 652 1.35 -2.17 16.48
CA ASN A 652 0.67 -2.29 15.19
C ASN A 652 -0.49 -1.28 15.03
N ASN A 653 -0.18 0.00 15.21
CA ASN A 653 -1.11 1.14 15.13
C ASN A 653 -2.27 1.09 16.14
N GLN A 654 -2.21 0.26 17.20
CA GLN A 654 -3.21 0.30 18.28
C GLN A 654 -3.08 1.61 19.08
N THR A 655 -1.85 2.00 19.42
CA THR A 655 -1.50 3.27 20.08
C THR A 655 -0.65 4.17 19.16
N GLY A 656 -0.51 5.46 19.47
CA GLY A 656 0.31 6.40 18.71
C GLY A 656 0.09 7.86 19.12
N LYS A 657 1.13 8.69 19.03
CA LYS A 657 1.12 10.09 19.54
C LYS A 657 0.20 11.06 18.77
N ILE A 658 -0.15 10.71 17.54
CA ILE A 658 -1.03 11.49 16.66
C ILE A 658 -2.53 11.09 16.79
N HIS A 659 -2.84 10.06 17.58
CA HIS A 659 -4.21 9.55 17.74
C HIS A 659 -5.13 10.63 18.32
N GLY A 660 -6.27 10.88 17.68
CA GLY A 660 -7.20 11.94 18.08
C GLY A 660 -6.66 13.37 17.97
N GLN A 661 -5.51 13.59 17.33
CA GLN A 661 -4.93 14.92 17.08
C GLN A 661 -5.21 15.36 15.63
N PRO A 662 -5.28 16.68 15.34
CA PRO A 662 -5.41 17.17 13.96
C PRO A 662 -4.21 16.79 13.10
N TYR A 663 -4.46 16.21 11.92
CA TYR A 663 -3.45 15.65 11.00
C TYR A 663 -2.72 16.72 10.15
N THR A 664 -2.09 17.68 10.84
CA THR A 664 -1.41 18.83 10.23
C THR A 664 0.10 18.61 10.16
N LEU A 665 0.80 19.24 9.21
CA LEU A 665 2.25 19.17 9.08
C LEU A 665 2.99 19.61 10.37
N PRO A 666 2.60 20.70 11.08
CA PRO A 666 3.20 21.04 12.37
C PRO A 666 2.96 19.98 13.46
N ASN A 667 1.82 19.26 13.44
CA ASN A 667 1.57 18.17 14.39
C ASN A 667 2.37 16.91 14.05
N LEU A 668 2.51 16.55 12.78
CA LEU A 668 3.38 15.45 12.36
C LEU A 668 4.84 15.69 12.76
N LEU A 669 5.35 16.91 12.53
CA LEU A 669 6.69 17.32 12.97
C LEU A 669 6.88 17.27 14.51
N ARG A 670 5.82 17.54 15.27
CA ARG A 670 5.85 17.61 16.75
C ARG A 670 5.63 16.27 17.46
N LEU A 671 4.75 15.43 16.92
CA LEU A 671 4.25 14.20 17.55
C LEU A 671 4.90 12.95 16.94
N GLY A 672 5.26 13.00 15.66
CA GLY A 672 5.80 11.86 14.93
C GLY A 672 4.75 10.89 14.39
N GLY A 673 5.25 9.77 13.86
CA GLY A 673 4.47 8.66 13.31
C GLY A 673 5.39 7.59 12.73
N VAL A 674 4.84 6.62 12.01
CA VAL A 674 5.63 5.60 11.28
C VAL A 674 6.00 6.06 9.86
N CYS A 675 6.68 5.22 9.08
CA CYS A 675 7.18 5.55 7.74
C CYS A 675 6.13 6.15 6.78
N ALA A 676 4.87 5.70 6.85
CA ALA A 676 3.76 6.29 6.08
C ALA A 676 3.54 7.78 6.41
N HIS A 677 3.65 8.16 7.69
CA HIS A 677 3.49 9.55 8.13
C HIS A 677 4.70 10.42 7.70
N GLN A 678 5.90 9.83 7.70
CA GLN A 678 7.14 10.49 7.23
C GLN A 678 7.11 10.72 5.71
N ALA A 679 6.64 9.74 4.94
CA ALA A 679 6.42 9.86 3.49
C ALA A 679 5.36 10.91 3.17
N ASP A 680 4.22 10.85 3.85
CA ASP A 680 3.09 11.78 3.69
C ASP A 680 3.51 13.23 3.95
N PHE A 681 4.15 13.49 5.08
CA PHE A 681 4.68 14.80 5.45
C PHE A 681 5.62 15.35 4.37
N ALA A 682 6.59 14.56 3.93
CA ALA A 682 7.55 14.98 2.92
C ALA A 682 6.86 15.26 1.57
N THR A 683 5.98 14.38 1.10
CA THR A 683 5.18 14.58 -0.12
C THR A 683 4.37 15.89 -0.05
N ARG A 684 3.68 16.15 1.06
CA ARG A 684 2.90 17.37 1.28
C ARG A 684 3.81 18.61 1.29
N VAL A 685 4.98 18.56 1.94
CA VAL A 685 5.97 19.64 1.91
C VAL A 685 6.45 19.90 0.49
N GLY A 686 6.84 18.87 -0.27
CA GLY A 686 7.29 18.99 -1.66
C GLY A 686 6.29 19.73 -2.55
N LYS A 687 5.03 19.29 -2.53
CA LYS A 687 3.92 19.96 -3.24
C LYS A 687 3.79 21.43 -2.83
N CYS A 688 3.78 21.73 -1.53
CA CYS A 688 3.71 23.11 -1.02
C CYS A 688 4.85 24.01 -1.52
N LEU A 689 6.03 23.45 -1.81
CA LEU A 689 7.21 24.18 -2.34
C LEU A 689 7.21 24.32 -3.89
N GLY A 690 6.18 23.81 -4.56
CA GLY A 690 6.07 23.78 -6.03
C GLY A 690 6.90 22.68 -6.69
N VAL A 691 7.16 21.56 -5.99
CA VAL A 691 7.93 20.42 -6.52
C VAL A 691 6.98 19.22 -6.72
N PRO A 692 6.94 18.60 -7.92
CA PRO A 692 6.13 17.41 -8.16
C PRO A 692 6.59 16.27 -7.25
N ALA A 693 5.69 15.77 -6.40
CA ALA A 693 6.04 14.82 -5.34
C ALA A 693 4.95 13.76 -5.12
N ALA A 694 5.38 12.51 -4.97
CA ALA A 694 4.52 11.35 -4.75
C ALA A 694 4.81 10.69 -3.40
N TYR A 695 3.72 10.31 -2.71
CA TYR A 695 3.77 9.26 -1.70
C TYR A 695 3.95 7.92 -2.44
N ASN A 696 4.84 7.07 -1.96
CA ASN A 696 5.13 5.78 -2.56
C ASN A 696 5.28 4.72 -1.46
N SER A 697 4.79 3.51 -1.70
CA SER A 697 4.90 2.39 -0.77
C SER A 697 5.07 1.06 -1.50
N GLY A 698 5.93 0.19 -0.99
CA GLY A 698 6.24 -1.08 -1.63
C GLY A 698 6.87 -2.08 -0.68
N GLU A 699 7.18 -3.25 -1.23
CA GLU A 699 7.64 -4.42 -0.49
C GLU A 699 9.15 -4.61 -0.64
N SER A 700 9.81 -5.00 0.45
CA SER A 700 11.23 -5.36 0.49
C SER A 700 11.47 -6.74 -0.12
N ARG A 701 12.73 -7.07 -0.40
CA ARG A 701 13.14 -8.44 -0.77
C ARG A 701 12.82 -9.53 0.29
N PHE A 702 12.36 -9.11 1.47
CA PHE A 702 12.01 -9.95 2.61
C PHE A 702 10.50 -10.00 2.91
N GLY A 703 9.64 -9.42 2.07
CA GLY A 703 8.18 -9.45 2.22
C GLY A 703 7.57 -8.35 3.10
N GLU A 704 8.38 -7.48 3.73
CA GLU A 704 7.86 -6.37 4.54
C GLU A 704 7.58 -5.11 3.72
N HIS A 705 6.42 -4.47 3.98
CA HIS A 705 6.01 -3.20 3.39
C HIS A 705 6.67 -1.98 4.06
N HIS A 706 6.89 -0.93 3.28
CA HIS A 706 7.43 0.36 3.73
C HIS A 706 6.94 1.51 2.84
N ALA A 707 7.07 2.75 3.34
CA ALA A 707 6.64 3.96 2.64
C ALA A 707 7.74 5.03 2.60
N TRP A 708 7.89 5.68 1.44
CA TRP A 708 8.91 6.69 1.17
C TRP A 708 8.37 7.82 0.27
N VAL A 709 9.09 8.94 0.22
CA VAL A 709 8.78 10.05 -0.69
C VAL A 709 9.57 9.89 -1.99
N MET A 710 8.94 10.20 -3.12
CA MET A 710 9.59 10.43 -4.41
C MET A 710 9.27 11.80 -4.95
N TRP A 711 10.19 12.40 -5.71
CA TRP A 711 9.96 13.70 -6.33
C TRP A 711 10.77 13.90 -7.62
N VAL A 712 10.32 14.87 -8.41
CA VAL A 712 11.02 15.39 -9.58
C VAL A 712 11.97 16.51 -9.13
N GLU A 713 13.28 16.25 -9.09
CA GLU A 713 14.27 17.30 -8.86
C GLU A 713 14.57 18.02 -10.17
N LEU A 714 14.07 19.25 -10.29
CA LEU A 714 14.10 20.05 -11.52
C LEU A 714 15.43 20.81 -11.64
N ASN A 715 16.31 20.31 -12.50
CA ASN A 715 17.61 20.90 -12.84
C ASN A 715 17.46 22.04 -13.86
N SER A 716 16.52 21.93 -14.80
CA SER A 716 16.13 22.98 -15.75
C SER A 716 14.70 22.78 -16.25
N VAL A 717 14.01 23.88 -16.56
CA VAL A 717 12.70 23.88 -17.22
C VAL A 717 12.73 24.95 -18.31
N THR A 718 12.47 24.58 -19.56
CA THR A 718 12.33 25.52 -20.69
C THR A 718 11.13 25.14 -21.54
N PRO A 719 10.63 26.02 -22.42
CA PRO A 719 9.55 25.68 -23.36
C PRO A 719 9.91 24.57 -24.37
N GLN A 720 11.17 24.10 -24.41
CA GLN A 720 11.66 23.08 -25.33
C GLN A 720 12.01 21.74 -24.65
N GLY A 721 12.04 21.67 -23.31
CA GLY A 721 12.38 20.44 -22.59
C GLY A 721 12.57 20.63 -21.09
N ILE A 722 12.61 19.51 -20.36
CA ILE A 722 12.69 19.49 -18.90
C ILE A 722 13.90 18.65 -18.48
N GLY A 723 14.90 19.29 -17.87
CA GLY A 723 16.04 18.60 -17.27
C GLY A 723 15.74 18.27 -15.82
N PHE A 724 15.62 16.99 -15.48
CA PHE A 724 15.28 16.55 -14.12
C PHE A 724 15.94 15.21 -13.75
N THR A 725 15.99 14.92 -12.45
CA THR A 725 16.16 13.55 -11.94
C THR A 725 14.96 13.14 -11.11
N LEU A 726 14.77 11.83 -10.96
CA LEU A 726 13.76 11.26 -10.07
C LEU A 726 14.44 10.77 -8.82
N GLU A 727 14.15 11.45 -7.73
CA GLU A 727 14.81 11.26 -6.45
C GLU A 727 13.87 10.57 -5.46
N SER A 728 14.46 9.85 -4.50
CA SER A 728 13.69 9.17 -3.45
C SER A 728 14.39 9.29 -2.10
N TYR A 729 13.60 9.44 -1.03
CA TYR A 729 14.11 9.51 0.33
C TYR A 729 13.20 8.75 1.29
N GLY A 730 13.80 8.02 2.22
CA GLY A 730 13.12 7.01 3.04
C GLY A 730 13.22 5.60 2.47
N ARG A 731 13.41 5.43 1.15
CA ARG A 731 13.62 4.13 0.48
C ARG A 731 14.92 3.48 0.97
N TYR A 732 14.84 2.59 1.97
CA TYR A 732 16.02 1.99 2.59
C TYR A 732 16.72 1.03 1.61
N ARG A 733 17.87 1.44 1.06
CA ARG A 733 18.55 0.70 0.00
C ARG A 733 18.92 -0.74 0.40
N GLY A 734 19.25 -0.99 1.67
CA GLY A 734 19.60 -2.34 2.18
C GLY A 734 18.43 -3.34 2.31
N ASP A 735 17.19 -2.88 2.19
CA ASP A 735 15.98 -3.72 2.13
C ASP A 735 15.44 -3.90 0.70
N HIS A 736 16.06 -3.24 -0.28
CA HIS A 736 15.87 -3.52 -1.71
C HIS A 736 14.41 -3.45 -2.19
N TYR A 737 13.74 -2.33 -1.91
CA TYR A 737 12.44 -1.97 -2.49
C TYR A 737 12.56 -1.68 -4.00
N TYR A 738 12.56 -2.71 -4.85
CA TYR A 738 12.78 -2.57 -6.30
C TYR A 738 11.70 -1.77 -7.01
N VAL A 739 10.44 -2.05 -6.66
CA VAL A 739 9.24 -1.40 -7.20
C VAL A 739 8.44 -0.85 -6.03
N GLY A 740 7.90 0.36 -6.19
CA GLY A 740 6.93 0.94 -5.29
C GLY A 740 5.62 1.23 -6.01
N ASN A 741 4.53 1.31 -5.25
CA ASN A 741 3.18 1.57 -5.72
C ASN A 741 2.70 2.93 -5.22
N LEU A 742 2.03 3.66 -6.10
CA LEU A 742 1.36 4.93 -5.84
C LEU A 742 0.01 4.97 -6.58
N ARG A 743 -0.73 6.08 -6.45
CA ARG A 743 -1.87 6.39 -7.33
C ARG A 743 -1.49 7.45 -8.34
N GLU A 744 -1.94 7.25 -9.57
CA GLU A 744 -1.85 8.22 -10.64
C GLU A 744 -2.82 9.39 -10.35
N PRO A 745 -2.38 10.67 -10.35
CA PRO A 745 -3.20 11.80 -9.92
C PRO A 745 -4.47 12.17 -10.71
N GLN A 746 -4.60 11.77 -11.97
CA GLN A 746 -5.80 12.04 -12.79
C GLN A 746 -6.83 10.92 -12.59
N SER A 747 -6.50 9.72 -13.06
CA SER A 747 -7.38 8.55 -13.01
C SER A 747 -7.60 7.95 -11.61
N GLY A 748 -6.76 8.28 -10.63
CA GLY A 748 -6.74 7.66 -9.31
C GLY A 748 -6.32 6.18 -9.30
N LYS A 749 -6.01 5.59 -10.46
CA LYS A 749 -5.65 4.18 -10.63
C LYS A 749 -4.27 3.88 -10.00
N PRO A 750 -4.03 2.66 -9.49
CA PRO A 750 -2.72 2.28 -8.98
C PRO A 750 -1.71 2.18 -10.14
N ILE A 751 -0.53 2.77 -9.96
CA ILE A 751 0.62 2.61 -10.87
C ILE A 751 1.89 2.37 -10.05
N THR A 752 2.91 1.81 -10.71
CA THR A 752 4.23 1.67 -10.11
C THR A 752 5.07 2.94 -10.27
N ASP A 753 6.04 3.11 -9.39
CA ASP A 753 7.03 4.18 -9.49
C ASP A 753 7.94 4.04 -10.72
N ARG A 754 8.07 2.84 -11.26
CA ARG A 754 8.78 2.54 -12.52
C ARG A 754 7.99 2.93 -13.76
N GLN A 755 6.66 2.75 -13.73
CA GLN A 755 5.76 3.32 -14.73
C GLN A 755 5.81 4.85 -14.68
N LEU A 756 5.69 5.46 -13.50
CA LEU A 756 5.83 6.92 -13.36
C LEU A 756 7.19 7.42 -13.87
N GLU A 757 8.27 6.72 -13.53
CA GLU A 757 9.63 7.05 -13.93
C GLU A 757 9.82 7.02 -15.45
N LEU A 758 9.31 5.99 -16.13
CA LEU A 758 9.26 5.95 -17.58
C LEU A 758 8.38 7.06 -18.16
N HIS A 759 7.17 7.27 -17.64
CA HIS A 759 6.21 8.25 -18.15
C HIS A 759 6.80 9.66 -18.13
N LEU A 760 7.30 10.11 -16.98
CA LEU A 760 7.89 11.44 -16.84
C LEU A 760 9.18 11.58 -17.65
N HIS A 761 9.99 10.52 -17.78
CA HIS A 761 11.18 10.56 -18.63
C HIS A 761 10.82 10.76 -20.11
N THR A 762 9.86 9.99 -20.64
CA THR A 762 9.39 10.13 -22.02
C THR A 762 8.78 11.52 -22.28
N ILE A 763 8.03 12.09 -21.34
CA ILE A 763 7.47 13.43 -21.46
C ILE A 763 8.59 14.49 -21.39
N GLY A 764 9.50 14.42 -20.41
CA GLY A 764 10.52 15.46 -20.20
C GLY A 764 11.58 15.55 -21.30
N VAL A 765 11.83 14.46 -22.04
CA VAL A 765 12.66 14.44 -23.25
C VAL A 765 12.04 15.30 -24.36
N SER A 766 10.72 15.19 -24.60
CA SER A 766 9.99 16.07 -25.51
C SER A 766 8.46 15.91 -25.30
N PRO A 767 7.78 16.88 -24.64
CA PRO A 767 6.34 16.78 -24.41
C PRO A 767 5.56 16.76 -25.73
N LEU A 768 6.00 17.55 -26.72
CA LEU A 768 5.39 17.61 -28.05
C LEU A 768 5.49 16.27 -28.78
N ALA A 769 6.65 15.62 -28.78
CA ALA A 769 6.84 14.34 -29.47
C ALA A 769 6.06 13.20 -28.78
N LYS A 770 6.00 13.19 -27.44
CA LYS A 770 5.12 12.29 -26.67
C LYS A 770 3.67 12.46 -27.10
N ARG A 771 3.15 13.70 -27.02
CA ARG A 771 1.74 14.01 -27.29
C ARG A 771 1.35 13.75 -28.74
N GLN A 772 2.25 14.01 -29.70
CA GLN A 772 2.03 13.66 -31.11
C GLN A 772 2.01 12.14 -31.32
N ALA A 773 2.96 11.40 -30.75
CA ALA A 773 3.02 9.94 -30.88
C ALA A 773 1.78 9.24 -30.29
N ASP A 774 1.23 9.75 -29.19
CA ASP A 774 0.00 9.22 -28.61
C ASP A 774 -1.21 9.44 -29.53
N MET A 775 -1.41 10.65 -30.07
CA MET A 775 -2.49 10.92 -31.05
C MET A 775 -2.30 10.08 -32.35
N VAL A 776 -1.06 9.90 -32.81
CA VAL A 776 -0.71 9.02 -33.93
C VAL A 776 -1.09 7.56 -33.62
N MET A 777 -0.88 7.09 -32.40
CA MET A 777 -1.30 5.74 -31.97
C MET A 777 -2.81 5.59 -31.79
N THR A 778 -3.52 6.62 -31.34
CA THR A 778 -5.00 6.61 -31.31
C THR A 778 -5.60 6.61 -32.71
N ALA A 779 -4.95 7.29 -33.68
CA ALA A 779 -5.34 7.24 -35.09
C ALA A 779 -4.92 5.94 -35.81
N PHE A 780 -4.00 5.14 -35.25
CA PHE A 780 -3.40 3.99 -35.93
C PHE A 780 -4.41 2.92 -36.39
N PRO A 781 -5.34 2.41 -35.55
CA PRO A 781 -6.28 1.37 -35.99
C PRO A 781 -7.15 1.83 -37.17
N PHE A 782 -7.58 3.09 -37.11
CA PHE A 782 -8.39 3.74 -38.12
C PHE A 782 -7.62 3.96 -39.44
N LEU A 783 -6.42 4.52 -39.37
CA LEU A 783 -5.56 4.68 -40.54
C LEU A 783 -5.18 3.33 -41.16
N ALA A 784 -4.98 2.30 -40.34
CA ALA A 784 -4.70 0.94 -40.80
C ALA A 784 -5.87 0.26 -41.52
N GLU A 785 -7.12 0.65 -41.22
CA GLU A 785 -8.32 0.34 -42.01
C GLU A 785 -8.31 1.17 -43.32
N LYS A 786 -8.39 2.50 -43.22
CA LYS A 786 -8.66 3.37 -44.38
C LYS A 786 -7.56 3.38 -45.44
N ALA A 787 -6.29 3.46 -45.05
CA ALA A 787 -5.16 3.40 -45.99
C ALA A 787 -4.84 1.97 -46.47
N SER A 788 -5.72 1.00 -46.16
CA SER A 788 -5.57 -0.43 -46.45
C SER A 788 -4.15 -0.92 -46.13
N MET A 789 -3.75 -0.75 -44.87
CA MET A 789 -2.38 -1.06 -44.48
C MET A 789 -2.19 -2.57 -44.35
N ASP A 790 -1.37 -3.14 -45.24
CA ASP A 790 -0.79 -4.46 -45.01
C ASP A 790 0.18 -4.45 -43.81
N VAL A 791 0.65 -5.62 -43.40
CA VAL A 791 1.53 -5.78 -42.24
C VAL A 791 2.88 -5.08 -42.40
N VAL A 792 3.37 -4.82 -43.62
CA VAL A 792 4.60 -4.04 -43.85
C VAL A 792 4.33 -2.55 -43.61
N LYS A 793 3.23 -2.01 -44.16
CA LYS A 793 2.80 -0.62 -43.88
C LYS A 793 2.55 -0.40 -42.38
N ARG A 794 1.85 -1.32 -41.70
CA ARG A 794 1.60 -1.28 -40.25
C ARG A 794 2.90 -1.30 -39.44
N PHE A 795 3.85 -2.18 -39.81
CA PHE A 795 5.16 -2.26 -39.18
C PHE A 795 5.96 -0.96 -39.32
N LEU A 796 6.00 -0.38 -40.53
CA LEU A 796 6.68 0.89 -40.79
C LEU A 796 6.03 2.04 -40.00
N PHE A 797 4.70 2.14 -39.96
CA PHE A 797 3.98 3.14 -39.16
C PHE A 797 4.40 3.10 -37.68
N LEU A 798 4.47 1.91 -37.09
CA LEU A 798 4.84 1.76 -35.68
C LEU A 798 6.32 2.05 -35.44
N ARG A 799 7.21 1.67 -36.35
CA ARG A 799 8.63 2.07 -36.31
C ARG A 799 8.76 3.60 -36.37
N ASP A 800 8.09 4.26 -37.30
CA ASP A 800 8.17 5.71 -37.50
C ASP A 800 7.58 6.47 -36.28
N THR A 801 6.61 5.85 -35.59
CA THR A 801 6.12 6.32 -34.28
C THR A 801 7.19 6.20 -33.18
N LEU A 802 8.00 5.14 -33.18
CA LEU A 802 9.14 4.99 -32.26
C LEU A 802 10.35 5.85 -32.64
N GLU A 803 10.52 6.23 -33.90
CA GLU A 803 11.52 7.23 -34.32
C GLU A 803 11.11 8.63 -33.83
N LEU A 804 9.80 8.96 -33.85
CA LEU A 804 9.25 10.18 -33.26
C LEU A 804 9.34 10.18 -31.73
N CYS A 805 8.98 9.08 -31.07
CA CYS A 805 8.99 8.96 -29.61
C CYS A 805 9.41 7.53 -29.17
N PRO A 806 10.70 7.29 -28.91
CA PRO A 806 11.20 5.95 -28.55
C PRO A 806 10.54 5.35 -27.30
N GLY A 807 10.04 6.18 -26.39
CA GLY A 807 9.33 5.73 -25.17
C GLY A 807 7.83 5.47 -25.35
N ASN A 808 7.27 5.52 -26.57
CA ASN A 808 5.83 5.34 -26.77
C ASN A 808 5.39 3.89 -26.53
N GLN A 809 4.85 3.62 -25.34
CA GLN A 809 4.45 2.28 -24.90
C GLN A 809 3.33 1.67 -25.76
N ALA A 810 2.44 2.48 -26.34
CA ALA A 810 1.37 2.00 -27.20
C ALA A 810 1.91 1.44 -28.53
N ALA A 811 2.88 2.12 -29.14
CA ALA A 811 3.58 1.64 -30.35
C ALA A 811 4.38 0.36 -30.07
N TRP A 812 5.11 0.30 -28.95
CA TRP A 812 5.80 -0.93 -28.52
C TRP A 812 4.82 -2.08 -28.28
N SER A 813 3.69 -1.83 -27.62
CA SER A 813 2.66 -2.85 -27.37
C SER A 813 1.97 -3.31 -28.66
N ALA A 814 1.86 -2.44 -29.67
CA ALA A 814 1.35 -2.81 -30.99
C ALA A 814 2.35 -3.65 -31.79
N LEU A 815 3.65 -3.28 -31.79
CA LEU A 815 4.73 -4.07 -32.40
C LEU A 815 4.88 -5.44 -31.74
N ALA A 816 4.77 -5.47 -30.41
CA ALA A 816 4.66 -6.70 -29.64
C ALA A 816 3.50 -7.55 -30.18
N ARG A 817 2.24 -7.08 -30.14
CA ARG A 817 1.07 -7.84 -30.62
C ARG A 817 1.21 -8.32 -32.07
N MET A 818 1.79 -7.51 -32.95
CA MET A 818 2.03 -7.87 -34.35
C MET A 818 3.09 -8.95 -34.55
N SER A 819 4.02 -9.18 -33.62
CA SER A 819 5.11 -10.15 -33.81
C SER A 819 4.62 -11.60 -34.02
N SER A 820 3.44 -11.95 -33.47
CA SER A 820 2.81 -13.26 -33.62
C SER A 820 1.81 -13.34 -34.78
N ASP A 821 1.72 -12.31 -35.63
CA ASP A 821 0.93 -12.36 -36.86
C ASP A 821 1.61 -13.30 -37.88
N PRO A 822 0.92 -14.31 -38.45
CA PRO A 822 1.47 -15.21 -39.49
C PRO A 822 2.02 -14.51 -40.76
N LEU A 823 1.77 -13.21 -40.93
CA LEU A 823 2.35 -12.36 -41.98
C LEU A 823 3.74 -11.82 -41.61
N VAL A 824 4.18 -11.90 -40.35
CA VAL A 824 5.56 -11.64 -39.89
C VAL A 824 6.47 -12.82 -40.26
N ARG A 825 6.60 -13.04 -41.58
CA ARG A 825 7.41 -14.10 -42.17
C ARG A 825 8.90 -13.80 -42.06
N LYS A 826 9.73 -14.84 -42.19
CA LYS A 826 11.21 -14.85 -42.16
C LYS A 826 11.92 -13.64 -42.82
N LYS A 827 11.34 -13.01 -43.85
CA LYS A 827 11.89 -11.79 -44.48
C LYS A 827 11.98 -10.58 -43.52
N HIS A 828 11.06 -10.46 -42.56
CA HIS A 828 11.02 -9.35 -41.58
C HIS A 828 11.90 -9.61 -40.33
N ARG A 829 12.54 -10.78 -40.22
CA ARG A 829 13.32 -11.17 -39.03
C ARG A 829 14.45 -10.18 -38.73
N LYS A 830 15.05 -9.58 -39.76
CA LYS A 830 16.10 -8.55 -39.60
C LYS A 830 15.55 -7.31 -38.89
N ASP A 831 14.35 -6.89 -39.25
CA ASP A 831 13.75 -5.64 -38.77
C ASP A 831 13.17 -5.83 -37.36
N MET A 832 12.57 -7.00 -37.09
CA MET A 832 12.22 -7.41 -35.72
C MET A 832 13.43 -7.50 -34.79
N LEU A 833 14.59 -7.98 -35.26
CA LEU A 833 15.84 -7.98 -34.49
C LEU A 833 16.35 -6.57 -34.20
N ALA A 834 16.27 -5.64 -35.16
CA ALA A 834 16.64 -4.25 -34.94
C ALA A 834 15.74 -3.58 -33.87
N ILE A 835 14.44 -3.89 -33.86
CA ILE A 835 13.50 -3.44 -32.83
C ILE A 835 13.78 -4.09 -31.47
N LEU A 836 14.16 -5.38 -31.43
CA LEU A 836 14.59 -6.04 -30.20
C LEU A 836 15.88 -5.41 -29.63
N ASP A 837 16.85 -5.08 -30.48
CA ASP A 837 18.06 -4.35 -30.08
C ASP A 837 17.72 -2.92 -29.60
N GLN A 838 16.79 -2.23 -30.26
CA GLN A 838 16.29 -0.92 -29.82
C GLN A 838 15.56 -1.00 -28.47
N LEU A 839 14.82 -2.08 -28.17
CA LEU A 839 14.17 -2.30 -26.86
C LEU A 839 15.23 -2.33 -25.75
N PHE A 840 16.26 -3.15 -25.94
CA PHE A 840 17.36 -3.32 -24.96
C PHE A 840 18.14 -2.03 -24.69
N VAL A 841 18.22 -1.12 -25.66
CA VAL A 841 18.86 0.20 -25.48
C VAL A 841 17.89 1.21 -24.84
N THR A 842 16.67 1.31 -25.37
CA THR A 842 15.69 2.34 -24.98
C THR A 842 15.22 2.19 -23.54
N PHE A 843 14.93 0.95 -23.13
CA PHE A 843 14.47 0.62 -21.79
C PHE A 843 15.57 0.03 -20.91
N ALA A 844 16.85 0.21 -21.29
CA ALA A 844 17.97 -0.19 -20.44
C ALA A 844 17.82 0.33 -19.00
N ARG A 845 17.36 1.58 -18.85
CA ARG A 845 17.12 2.23 -17.54
C ARG A 845 15.72 2.01 -16.97
N PHE A 846 14.83 1.33 -17.71
CA PHE A 846 13.42 1.11 -17.36
C PHE A 846 13.02 -0.37 -17.55
N PRO A 847 13.75 -1.32 -16.95
CA PRO A 847 13.66 -2.75 -17.26
C PRO A 847 12.29 -3.38 -16.97
N ASP A 848 11.48 -2.78 -16.11
CA ASP A 848 10.11 -3.24 -15.82
C ASP A 848 9.25 -3.27 -17.09
N PHE A 849 9.38 -2.26 -17.96
CA PHE A 849 8.61 -2.22 -19.19
C PHE A 849 9.04 -3.33 -20.16
N THR A 850 10.33 -3.67 -20.24
CA THR A 850 10.76 -4.80 -21.09
C THR A 850 10.12 -6.10 -20.64
N TRP A 851 9.93 -6.32 -19.33
CA TRP A 851 9.26 -7.52 -18.82
C TRP A 851 7.83 -7.65 -19.31
N THR A 852 7.08 -6.55 -19.36
CA THR A 852 5.65 -6.54 -19.76
C THR A 852 5.40 -6.87 -21.23
N ILE A 853 6.42 -6.84 -22.08
CA ILE A 853 6.30 -7.05 -23.54
C ILE A 853 7.39 -7.97 -24.14
N PHE A 854 8.16 -8.73 -23.36
CA PHE A 854 9.30 -9.47 -23.92
C PHE A 854 8.92 -10.71 -24.73
N ASP A 855 8.24 -11.70 -24.11
CA ASP A 855 7.77 -12.92 -24.78
C ASP A 855 6.93 -12.56 -26.00
N ASP A 856 6.00 -11.66 -25.72
CA ASP A 856 5.25 -10.80 -26.61
C ASP A 856 6.03 -10.29 -27.83
N LEU A 857 7.17 -9.63 -27.68
CA LEU A 857 7.94 -9.08 -28.80
C LEU A 857 8.72 -10.16 -29.56
N ILE A 858 9.20 -11.21 -28.88
CA ILE A 858 10.00 -12.28 -29.51
C ILE A 858 9.17 -13.41 -30.16
N ALA A 859 7.83 -13.36 -30.10
CA ALA A 859 6.97 -14.43 -30.59
C ALA A 859 7.14 -14.78 -32.09
N PHE A 860 7.66 -13.86 -32.91
CA PHE A 860 8.04 -14.10 -34.32
C PHE A 860 9.12 -15.18 -34.51
N GLU A 861 9.88 -15.48 -33.46
CA GLU A 861 10.96 -16.45 -33.48
C GLU A 861 10.43 -17.81 -33.02
N GLU A 862 10.30 -18.77 -33.92
CA GLU A 862 9.87 -20.13 -33.59
C GLU A 862 11.01 -20.97 -32.96
N ALA A 863 12.27 -20.64 -33.24
CA ALA A 863 13.40 -21.43 -32.79
C ALA A 863 13.72 -21.23 -31.30
N ILE A 864 13.42 -22.23 -30.47
CA ILE A 864 13.71 -22.25 -29.02
C ILE A 864 15.17 -21.83 -28.69
N LYS A 865 16.15 -22.30 -29.47
CA LYS A 865 17.57 -21.93 -29.35
C LYS A 865 17.85 -20.43 -29.55
N GLN A 866 17.05 -19.73 -30.35
CA GLN A 866 17.15 -18.27 -30.51
C GLN A 866 16.45 -17.54 -29.36
N ARG A 867 15.28 -18.03 -28.90
CA ARG A 867 14.58 -17.50 -27.71
C ARG A 867 15.45 -17.57 -26.45
N ILE A 868 16.16 -18.68 -26.25
CA ILE A 868 17.19 -18.86 -25.19
C ILE A 868 18.20 -17.71 -25.24
N GLY A 869 18.81 -17.44 -26.40
CA GLY A 869 19.77 -16.34 -26.55
C GLY A 869 19.18 -14.93 -26.34
N TYR A 870 17.90 -14.73 -26.63
CA TYR A 870 17.22 -13.47 -26.30
C TYR A 870 16.97 -13.33 -24.79
N TYR A 871 16.65 -14.44 -24.10
CA TYR A 871 16.50 -14.46 -22.65
C TYR A 871 17.82 -14.36 -21.88
N GLU A 872 18.92 -14.92 -22.41
CA GLU A 872 20.26 -14.69 -21.87
C GLU A 872 20.62 -13.20 -21.86
N ARG A 873 20.28 -12.47 -22.95
CA ARG A 873 20.40 -11.01 -23.01
C ARG A 873 19.49 -10.30 -22.02
N LEU A 874 18.26 -10.78 -21.82
CA LEU A 874 17.30 -10.20 -20.87
C LEU A 874 17.75 -10.33 -19.41
N VAL A 875 18.15 -11.54 -19.02
CA VAL A 875 18.76 -11.80 -17.71
C VAL A 875 20.01 -10.93 -17.54
N THR A 876 20.87 -10.85 -18.56
CA THR A 876 22.08 -9.99 -18.52
C THR A 876 21.74 -8.51 -18.33
N LEU A 877 20.70 -7.98 -18.99
CA LEU A 877 20.23 -6.61 -18.77
C LEU A 877 19.83 -6.42 -17.29
N TYR A 878 18.95 -7.27 -16.77
CA TYR A 878 18.44 -7.14 -15.41
C TYR A 878 19.53 -7.30 -14.34
N GLU A 879 20.48 -8.22 -14.56
CA GLU A 879 21.66 -8.38 -13.73
C GLU A 879 22.59 -7.15 -13.76
N LEU A 880 22.73 -6.46 -14.91
CA LEU A 880 23.52 -5.23 -15.03
C LEU A 880 22.84 -3.99 -14.44
N GLN A 881 21.50 -3.94 -14.46
CA GLN A 881 20.71 -2.82 -13.90
C GLN A 881 20.44 -2.96 -12.39
N GLY A 882 20.98 -3.99 -11.73
CA GLY A 882 20.74 -4.23 -10.31
C GLY A 882 19.28 -4.62 -10.00
N ARG A 883 18.62 -5.33 -10.92
CA ARG A 883 17.24 -5.82 -10.80
C ARG A 883 17.21 -7.35 -10.69
N PRO A 884 17.63 -7.92 -9.54
CA PRO A 884 17.61 -9.36 -9.34
C PRO A 884 16.19 -9.92 -9.25
N ASP A 885 15.19 -9.12 -8.87
CA ASP A 885 13.79 -9.48 -8.96
C ASP A 885 13.41 -9.89 -10.40
N LEU A 886 13.66 -9.01 -11.37
CA LEU A 886 13.42 -9.30 -12.77
C LEU A 886 14.40 -10.36 -13.32
N ALA A 887 15.67 -10.34 -12.90
CA ALA A 887 16.67 -11.32 -13.34
C ALA A 887 16.33 -12.75 -12.91
N CYS A 888 15.86 -12.94 -11.68
CA CYS A 888 15.41 -14.23 -11.16
C CYS A 888 14.15 -14.72 -11.89
N GLU A 889 13.18 -13.84 -12.16
CA GLU A 889 11.97 -14.19 -12.91
C GLU A 889 12.27 -14.54 -14.38
N ALA A 890 13.16 -13.79 -15.03
CA ALA A 890 13.68 -14.11 -16.36
C ALA A 890 14.52 -15.40 -16.36
N ARG A 891 15.30 -15.67 -15.31
CA ARG A 891 16.06 -16.92 -15.17
C ARG A 891 15.15 -18.14 -15.00
N LEU A 892 14.02 -18.00 -14.29
CA LEU A 892 13.02 -19.07 -14.16
C LEU A 892 12.44 -19.45 -15.53
N ARG A 893 12.03 -18.48 -16.36
CA ARG A 893 11.55 -18.74 -17.74
C ARG A 893 12.66 -19.29 -18.64
N LEU A 894 13.89 -18.77 -18.55
CA LEU A 894 15.06 -19.30 -19.27
C LEU A 894 15.38 -20.75 -18.89
N ALA A 895 15.26 -21.12 -17.62
CA ALA A 895 15.47 -22.49 -17.16
C ALA A 895 14.44 -23.47 -17.78
N ASP A 896 13.18 -23.05 -17.92
CA ASP A 896 12.15 -23.88 -18.57
C ASP A 896 12.42 -24.07 -20.08
N MET A 897 12.80 -23.01 -20.81
CA MET A 897 13.19 -23.14 -22.22
C MET A 897 14.47 -23.96 -22.43
N LEU A 898 15.43 -23.89 -21.50
CA LEU A 898 16.62 -24.75 -21.53
C LEU A 898 16.24 -26.22 -21.32
N VAL A 899 15.33 -26.54 -20.39
CA VAL A 899 14.82 -27.90 -20.19
C VAL A 899 14.03 -28.41 -21.40
N GLU A 900 13.20 -27.57 -22.02
CA GLU A 900 12.50 -27.86 -23.28
C GLU A 900 13.49 -28.21 -24.41
N ASN A 901 14.61 -27.47 -24.51
CA ASN A 901 15.69 -27.72 -25.47
C ASN A 901 16.70 -28.79 -25.01
N ALA A 902 16.34 -29.64 -24.03
CA ALA A 902 17.16 -30.72 -23.45
C ALA A 902 18.50 -30.29 -22.83
N GLN A 903 18.65 -29.01 -22.46
CA GLN A 903 19.80 -28.40 -21.80
C GLN A 903 19.63 -28.32 -20.27
N THR A 904 19.16 -29.40 -19.63
CA THR A 904 18.86 -29.43 -18.18
C THR A 904 20.05 -29.05 -17.30
N ASN A 905 21.28 -29.42 -17.69
CA ASN A 905 22.49 -29.04 -16.96
C ASN A 905 22.74 -27.52 -16.97
N ASP A 906 22.47 -26.86 -18.10
CA ASP A 906 22.62 -25.41 -18.23
C ASP A 906 21.53 -24.66 -17.46
N ALA A 907 20.32 -25.24 -17.36
CA ALA A 907 19.25 -24.76 -16.50
C ALA A 907 19.63 -24.85 -15.02
N ILE A 908 20.16 -25.99 -14.57
CA ILE A 908 20.67 -26.22 -13.20
C ILE A 908 21.78 -25.22 -12.87
N GLN A 909 22.78 -25.07 -13.75
CA GLN A 909 23.88 -24.11 -13.56
C GLN A 909 23.40 -22.65 -13.56
N GLY A 910 22.47 -22.27 -14.44
CA GLY A 910 21.92 -20.91 -14.52
C GLY A 910 21.08 -20.52 -13.31
N LEU A 911 20.27 -21.44 -12.78
CA LEU A 911 19.53 -21.26 -11.52
C LEU A 911 20.52 -21.11 -10.35
N ALA A 912 21.46 -22.05 -10.19
CA ALA A 912 22.46 -22.02 -9.13
C ALA A 912 23.32 -20.74 -9.17
N PHE A 913 23.75 -20.31 -10.35
CA PHE A 913 24.49 -19.05 -10.55
C PHE A 913 23.70 -17.84 -10.05
N SER A 914 22.41 -17.74 -10.40
CA SER A 914 21.58 -16.58 -10.05
C SER A 914 21.28 -16.52 -8.57
N ILE A 915 20.99 -17.68 -7.94
CA ILE A 915 20.82 -17.79 -6.49
C ILE A 915 22.13 -17.41 -5.77
N MET A 916 23.29 -17.84 -6.27
CA MET A 916 24.58 -17.50 -5.68
C MET A 916 25.03 -16.05 -5.95
N LYS A 917 24.43 -15.38 -6.94
CA LYS A 917 24.62 -13.96 -7.25
C LYS A 917 23.69 -13.06 -6.41
N PHE A 918 22.50 -13.56 -6.06
CA PHE A 918 21.48 -12.84 -5.29
C PHE A 918 20.95 -13.66 -4.08
N PRO A 919 21.83 -14.18 -3.19
CA PRO A 919 21.46 -15.13 -2.13
C PRO A 919 20.51 -14.55 -1.07
N GLU A 920 20.36 -13.23 -1.07
CA GLU A 920 19.46 -12.40 -0.26
C GLU A 920 17.99 -12.30 -0.74
N GLU A 921 17.66 -12.66 -1.98
CA GLU A 921 16.33 -12.40 -2.57
C GLU A 921 15.26 -13.40 -2.10
N GLY A 922 14.82 -13.25 -0.84
CA GLY A 922 13.88 -14.17 -0.19
C GLY A 922 12.53 -14.38 -0.88
N ARG A 923 12.08 -13.46 -1.73
CA ARG A 923 10.85 -13.63 -2.54
C ARG A 923 11.02 -14.54 -3.76
N TYR A 924 12.25 -14.70 -4.26
CA TYR A 924 12.53 -15.39 -5.52
C TYR A 924 13.41 -16.63 -5.34
N VAL A 925 14.41 -16.57 -4.45
CA VAL A 925 15.33 -17.69 -4.22
C VAL A 925 14.62 -18.99 -3.80
N PRO A 926 13.60 -19.01 -2.92
CA PRO A 926 12.85 -20.23 -2.62
C PRO A 926 12.22 -20.87 -3.87
N ARG A 927 11.58 -20.08 -4.74
CA ARG A 927 10.98 -20.52 -6.02
C ARG A 927 12.04 -21.08 -6.99
N MET A 928 13.24 -20.48 -6.98
CA MET A 928 14.37 -20.95 -7.79
C MET A 928 14.99 -22.23 -7.23
N LEU A 929 15.03 -22.39 -5.91
CA LEU A 929 15.44 -23.63 -5.25
C LEU A 929 14.42 -24.75 -5.51
N ASP A 930 13.11 -24.48 -5.53
CA ASP A 930 12.08 -25.46 -5.89
C ASP A 930 12.36 -26.06 -7.27
N LYS A 931 12.64 -25.21 -8.27
CA LYS A 931 12.98 -25.65 -9.63
C LYS A 931 14.36 -26.34 -9.67
N LEU A 932 15.37 -25.82 -8.97
CA LEU A 932 16.72 -26.40 -8.93
C LEU A 932 16.73 -27.80 -8.31
N GLU A 933 15.99 -28.00 -7.21
CA GLU A 933 15.83 -29.30 -6.56
C GLU A 933 15.04 -30.28 -7.44
N ALA A 934 13.95 -29.83 -8.07
CA ALA A 934 13.15 -30.66 -8.97
C ALA A 934 13.96 -31.16 -10.18
N LEU A 935 14.77 -30.29 -10.80
CA LEU A 935 15.64 -30.68 -11.92
C LEU A 935 16.80 -31.58 -11.46
N SER A 936 17.34 -31.35 -10.26
CA SER A 936 18.42 -32.18 -9.70
C SER A 936 17.95 -33.55 -9.21
N GLY A 937 16.66 -33.73 -8.89
CA GLY A 937 16.12 -34.95 -8.28
C GLY A 937 16.28 -36.22 -9.12
N ASN A 938 16.35 -36.09 -10.45
CA ASN A 938 16.36 -37.23 -11.37
C ASN A 938 17.76 -37.79 -11.67
N ASP A 939 18.84 -37.14 -11.25
CA ASP A 939 20.23 -37.59 -11.47
C ASP A 939 21.05 -37.62 -10.18
N ASP A 940 21.75 -38.72 -9.95
CA ASP A 940 22.54 -38.93 -8.72
C ASP A 940 23.72 -37.94 -8.60
N GLY A 941 24.31 -37.55 -9.73
CA GLY A 941 25.38 -36.55 -9.78
C GLY A 941 24.86 -35.14 -9.46
N ALA A 942 23.74 -34.76 -10.06
CA ALA A 942 23.05 -33.50 -9.80
C ALA A 942 22.62 -33.37 -8.33
N ARG A 943 22.13 -34.45 -7.69
CA ARG A 943 21.84 -34.45 -6.24
C ARG A 943 23.10 -34.18 -5.41
N GLN A 944 24.27 -34.73 -5.75
CA GLN A 944 25.51 -34.41 -5.03
C GLN A 944 26.00 -32.97 -5.29
N GLN A 945 25.80 -32.45 -6.51
CA GLN A 945 26.07 -31.04 -6.82
C GLN A 945 25.15 -30.09 -6.03
N LEU A 946 23.86 -30.42 -5.87
CA LEU A 946 22.89 -29.69 -5.05
C LEU A 946 23.29 -29.64 -3.56
N LEU A 947 23.73 -30.78 -2.99
CA LEU A 947 24.23 -30.84 -1.61
C LEU A 947 25.53 -30.06 -1.42
N THR A 948 26.39 -30.00 -2.45
CA THR A 948 27.60 -29.16 -2.45
C THR A 948 27.24 -27.67 -2.54
N PHE A 949 26.29 -27.34 -3.41
CA PHE A 949 25.74 -25.99 -3.60
C PHE A 949 25.18 -25.44 -2.29
N TYR A 950 24.37 -26.20 -1.55
CA TYR A 950 23.79 -25.75 -0.27
C TYR A 950 24.86 -25.33 0.75
N GLN A 951 25.98 -26.05 0.85
CA GLN A 951 27.10 -25.69 1.73
C GLN A 951 27.74 -24.35 1.33
N THR A 952 27.70 -23.97 0.04
CA THR A 952 28.25 -22.69 -0.46
C THR A 952 27.24 -21.54 -0.46
N PHE A 953 25.94 -21.86 -0.45
CA PHE A 953 24.82 -20.91 -0.49
C PHE A 953 24.47 -20.37 0.91
N LEU A 954 24.24 -21.25 1.89
CA LEU A 954 23.81 -20.85 3.24
C LEU A 954 24.70 -19.78 3.91
N PRO A 955 26.04 -19.83 3.82
CA PRO A 955 26.91 -18.82 4.44
C PRO A 955 26.82 -17.42 3.80
N ARG A 956 26.16 -17.27 2.65
CA ARG A 956 25.95 -15.98 1.97
C ARG A 956 24.64 -15.29 2.36
N ILE A 957 23.74 -15.99 3.04
CA ILE A 957 22.42 -15.46 3.40
C ILE A 957 22.57 -14.54 4.63
N PRO A 958 22.03 -13.30 4.61
CA PRO A 958 22.01 -12.45 5.80
C PRO A 958 21.26 -13.12 6.97
N THR A 959 22.00 -13.46 8.03
CA THR A 959 21.46 -14.12 9.23
C THR A 959 20.56 -13.21 10.08
N LYS A 960 20.62 -11.90 9.83
CA LYS A 960 19.84 -10.85 10.51
C LYS A 960 19.27 -9.86 9.50
N ARG A 961 18.20 -9.18 9.91
CA ARG A 961 17.70 -7.95 9.31
C ARG A 961 17.52 -6.89 10.39
N GLY A 962 18.29 -5.80 10.30
CA GLY A 962 18.54 -4.93 11.44
C GLY A 962 19.07 -5.77 12.61
N ASP A 963 18.48 -5.58 13.80
CA ASP A 963 18.85 -6.31 15.00
C ASP A 963 18.13 -7.66 15.19
N ARG A 964 17.16 -8.00 14.33
CA ARG A 964 16.33 -9.22 14.44
C ARG A 964 16.89 -10.37 13.57
N PRO A 965 16.74 -11.66 13.97
CA PRO A 965 17.03 -12.80 13.11
C PRO A 965 16.26 -12.73 11.78
N SER A 966 16.86 -13.23 10.70
CA SER A 966 16.26 -13.26 9.37
C SER A 966 15.35 -14.50 9.18
N PRO A 967 14.03 -14.34 8.97
CA PRO A 967 13.11 -15.48 8.79
C PRO A 967 13.45 -16.31 7.54
N TYR A 968 13.80 -15.63 6.45
CA TYR A 968 14.26 -16.26 5.21
C TYR A 968 15.56 -17.08 5.42
N CYS A 969 16.51 -16.58 6.23
CA CYS A 969 17.70 -17.37 6.55
C CYS A 969 17.36 -18.64 7.35
N ILE A 970 16.44 -18.53 8.31
CA ILE A 970 15.92 -19.65 9.09
C ILE A 970 15.27 -20.71 8.17
N GLU A 971 14.39 -20.30 7.26
CA GLU A 971 13.74 -21.16 6.27
C GLU A 971 14.76 -21.91 5.39
N MET A 972 15.77 -21.22 4.86
CA MET A 972 16.79 -21.83 4.00
C MET A 972 17.66 -22.83 4.75
N TYR A 973 18.01 -22.57 6.01
CA TYR A 973 18.71 -23.53 6.86
C TYR A 973 17.86 -24.78 7.14
N GLU A 974 16.58 -24.61 7.46
CA GLU A 974 15.65 -25.73 7.70
C GLU A 974 15.47 -26.60 6.44
N ARG A 975 15.29 -25.95 5.28
CA ARG A 975 15.22 -26.58 3.96
C ARG A 975 16.47 -27.40 3.66
N ALA A 976 17.65 -26.82 3.87
CA ALA A 976 18.92 -27.51 3.64
C ALA A 976 19.13 -28.68 4.62
N ILE A 977 18.84 -28.49 5.91
CA ILE A 977 18.91 -29.56 6.93
C ILE A 977 18.09 -30.77 6.50
N LYS A 978 16.87 -30.57 6.00
CA LYS A 978 16.03 -31.65 5.45
C LYS A 978 16.72 -32.40 4.31
N ARG A 979 17.35 -31.69 3.35
CA ARG A 979 18.08 -32.33 2.24
C ARG A 979 19.31 -33.12 2.71
N PHE A 980 20.05 -32.62 3.71
CA PHE A 980 21.17 -33.37 4.30
C PHE A 980 20.71 -34.60 5.12
N GLN A 981 19.53 -34.56 5.73
CA GLN A 981 18.90 -35.72 6.37
C GLN A 981 18.48 -36.78 5.34
N GLU A 982 17.79 -36.36 4.27
CA GLU A 982 17.40 -37.23 3.14
C GLU A 982 18.63 -37.89 2.47
N ALA A 983 19.77 -37.19 2.43
CA ALA A 983 21.06 -37.69 1.93
C ALA A 983 21.91 -38.46 2.97
N GLY A 984 21.42 -38.66 4.20
CA GLY A 984 22.12 -39.39 5.26
C GLY A 984 23.36 -38.69 5.87
N GLN A 985 23.61 -37.42 5.54
CA GLN A 985 24.82 -36.67 5.93
C GLN A 985 24.75 -36.14 7.37
N SER A 986 24.59 -37.05 8.32
CA SER A 986 24.28 -36.80 9.74
C SER A 986 25.21 -35.80 10.44
N GLN A 987 26.49 -35.74 10.06
CA GLN A 987 27.45 -34.78 10.63
C GLN A 987 27.16 -33.33 10.18
N LEU A 988 26.83 -33.12 8.91
CA LEU A 988 26.43 -31.80 8.39
C LEU A 988 25.09 -31.37 8.97
N VAL A 989 24.14 -32.30 9.13
CA VAL A 989 22.86 -32.06 9.83
C VAL A 989 23.08 -31.49 11.24
N GLN A 990 24.02 -32.05 12.02
CA GLN A 990 24.34 -31.55 13.35
C GLN A 990 24.95 -30.13 13.32
N VAL A 991 25.91 -29.88 12.43
CA VAL A 991 26.57 -28.57 12.28
C VAL A 991 25.56 -27.48 11.90
N LEU A 992 24.73 -27.73 10.88
CA LEU A 992 23.72 -26.78 10.42
C LEU A 992 22.61 -26.55 11.45
N SER A 993 22.21 -27.59 12.20
CA SER A 993 21.24 -27.43 13.29
C SER A 993 21.76 -26.55 14.42
N ALA A 994 23.06 -26.65 14.74
CA ALA A 994 23.70 -25.79 15.74
C ALA A 994 23.80 -24.32 15.25
N GLN A 995 24.13 -24.11 13.97
CA GLN A 995 24.13 -22.77 13.36
C GLN A 995 22.73 -22.15 13.35
N LEU A 996 21.70 -22.93 12.97
CA LEU A 996 20.30 -22.48 13.00
C LEU A 996 19.84 -22.07 14.41
N ALA A 997 20.26 -22.78 15.46
CA ALA A 997 19.97 -22.41 16.83
C ALA A 997 20.62 -21.05 17.22
N LEU A 998 21.87 -20.80 16.80
CA LEU A 998 22.56 -19.52 17.01
C LEU A 998 21.90 -18.36 16.24
N ILE A 999 21.44 -18.60 15.01
CA ILE A 999 20.70 -17.63 14.19
C ILE A 999 19.38 -17.26 14.87
N ARG A 1000 18.58 -18.26 15.28
CA ARG A 1000 17.32 -18.07 16.02
C ARG A 1000 17.51 -17.32 17.35
N ALA A 1001 18.64 -17.52 18.04
CA ALA A 1001 18.99 -16.81 19.27
C ALA A 1001 19.50 -15.36 19.04
N GLY A 1002 19.68 -14.92 17.80
CA GLY A 1002 20.26 -13.61 17.47
C GLY A 1002 21.76 -13.50 17.75
N THR A 1003 22.41 -14.58 18.22
CA THR A 1003 23.84 -14.65 18.53
C THR A 1003 24.62 -15.19 17.34
N SER A 1004 24.80 -14.35 16.32
CA SER A 1004 25.67 -14.64 15.17
C SER A 1004 27.12 -14.79 15.64
N GLY A 1005 27.60 -16.03 15.75
CA GLY A 1005 29.02 -16.33 15.90
C GLY A 1005 29.80 -15.96 14.65
N SER A 1006 31.07 -15.58 14.84
CA SER A 1006 32.07 -15.30 13.79
C SER A 1006 32.66 -16.58 13.21
#